data_AF-A0A7V8E623-F1
#
_entry.id   AF-A0A7V8E623-F1
#
_cell.length_a   1.000
_cell.length_b   1.000
_cell.length_c   1.000
_cell.angle_alpha   90.00
_cell.angle_beta   90.00
_cell.angle_gamma   90.00
#
_symmetry.space_group_name_H-M   'P 1'
#
loop_
_entity.id
_entity.type
_entity.pdbx_description
1 polymer ?
#
loop_
_entity_poly.entity_id
_entity_poly.type
_entity_poly.pdbx_seq_one_letter_code
_entity_poly.pdbx_strand_id
1 'polypeptide(L)'
;MECASAWLRTPTLDFGRLLRDKGYLDGVGASEIRAAADACESPRGLIANIDAELREALLNLEVPPELRTWLLGLVVRGRSEPAFAPSKPGERYEMREEIARGGLGRVVAAFDRDLQRDVAVKLVIDGIPAELGDRFIREARLTARLEHPNIVPVHDFGFLEAGGGEKRLFLCMKRIQGRDLREITKKVAEGDAEISGRFTRLRLLGVFQDICLGVAYAHSKGIIHRDLKPSNVMIGDFGETLIVDWGLAKVIGERDGGASGSAMGGSTDPEETPLTLDGDVLGTPAFLAPEQAEGRMDDLDFRTDVFALGAILYSILTWRPPYSGTERQEMIAQAKSGQIVPASARVDALIRFNEGRAPEPVPVELDAVCMKALAFRKQDRHASALELHQEVQLFLEGVQERQRKARQCGEAVQTAHGHIAMWKSLEAEAAGAHEAARALERKLRPLDDKSSLWQARARARSIERDAAAAFVEASSALTVALSHQPANAAARQLMADLYWEKFREAEEAGDEKALLLHKRTVEQHDDGPYRARLVGDGTLSVRTRAYSCACLSQGREANPSELVHQGFHPWSGRALDGRPELAGIRELEPAGAENLRVHGPGCSPVPLVGAEVWLFAYQEIDGLLIPVTPEGPPGKPVPEKLVKALFPAGSPFVPRGQGRYLGPTPFDGIQLPMGSYLLLIGHEGRGPLRRPVFIARCASVEAKVTLFGDDEVPDGFVPMIEGEYFIPSDGPSGSSGVRFLPDMLVSIHPVTAEEYAAFLRDVPGTRARPPREAPEGDSWWPGPPWAVPTAAWLAKASPETRGRARRLPGVAADWEGGWPVTGVSWDDALRYCEWKRRRDRRPFTLLLESEREKCARGADRRVYPFGNQADERWANLALSHPGSPRPAEVQEFPADESPWGVRGTGGNSRDMCLDGAAAEYPGWRMTRGGMWQGPVAFARVSYRSAAETWRVHHTKGFRLACPVRLPSGP
;
A
#
# COMPACT_ATOMS: atom_id res chain seq x y z
N MET A 1 -63.09 -0.96 35.48
CA MET A 1 -62.67 -2.34 35.16
C MET A 1 -63.33 -3.41 36.03
N GLU A 2 -63.42 -3.24 37.36
CA GLU A 2 -64.10 -4.23 38.22
C GLU A 2 -65.57 -4.48 37.81
N CYS A 3 -66.32 -3.43 37.45
CA CYS A 3 -67.68 -3.58 36.93
C CYS A 3 -67.74 -4.39 35.62
N ALA A 4 -66.82 -4.13 34.68
CA ALA A 4 -66.72 -4.88 33.43
C ALA A 4 -66.26 -6.34 33.65
N SER A 5 -65.37 -6.57 34.62
CA SER A 5 -64.84 -7.89 34.98
C SER A 5 -65.83 -8.74 35.78
N ALA A 6 -66.68 -8.11 36.61
CA ALA A 6 -67.78 -8.77 37.33
C ALA A 6 -68.93 -9.14 36.36
N TRP A 7 -69.19 -8.27 35.39
CA TRP A 7 -70.20 -8.47 34.35
C TRP A 7 -69.82 -9.55 33.33
N LEU A 8 -68.54 -9.59 32.90
CA LEU A 8 -68.04 -10.67 32.04
C LEU A 8 -68.11 -12.06 32.70
N ARG A 9 -68.10 -12.13 34.04
CA ARG A 9 -68.26 -13.38 34.79
C ARG A 9 -69.72 -13.81 34.94
N THR A 10 -70.67 -12.87 34.92
CA THR A 10 -72.11 -13.15 35.04
C THR A 10 -72.91 -12.24 34.08
N PRO A 11 -73.09 -12.64 32.80
CA PRO A 11 -73.57 -11.75 31.73
C PRO A 11 -75.03 -11.30 31.83
N THR A 12 -75.78 -11.79 32.83
CA THR A 12 -77.19 -11.45 33.09
C THR A 12 -77.35 -10.25 34.02
N LEU A 13 -76.25 -9.66 34.52
CA LEU A 13 -76.27 -8.45 35.31
C LEU A 13 -76.50 -7.22 34.41
N ASP A 14 -77.48 -6.39 34.77
CA ASP A 14 -77.71 -5.09 34.16
C ASP A 14 -76.51 -4.17 34.43
N PHE A 15 -75.74 -3.87 33.38
CA PHE A 15 -74.53 -3.08 33.46
C PHE A 15 -74.82 -1.62 33.83
N GLY A 16 -75.95 -1.06 33.37
CA GLY A 16 -76.41 0.29 33.74
C GLY A 16 -76.76 0.37 35.23
N ARG A 17 -77.42 -0.67 35.77
CA ARG A 17 -77.66 -0.80 37.22
C ARG A 17 -76.37 -0.99 38.01
N LEU A 18 -75.41 -1.76 37.50
CA LEU A 18 -74.11 -1.98 38.15
C LEU A 18 -73.27 -0.68 38.26
N LEU A 19 -73.38 0.21 37.27
CA LEU A 19 -72.74 1.53 37.29
C LEU A 19 -73.46 2.50 38.25
N ARG A 20 -74.80 2.43 38.36
CA ARG A 20 -75.61 3.16 39.35
C ARG A 20 -75.25 2.75 40.79
N ASP A 21 -75.27 1.45 41.09
CA ASP A 21 -75.05 0.91 42.44
C ASP A 21 -73.63 1.17 42.98
N LYS A 22 -72.67 1.47 42.09
CA LYS A 22 -71.28 1.81 42.44
C LYS A 22 -70.99 3.31 42.45
N GLY A 23 -72.01 4.16 42.25
CA GLY A 23 -71.90 5.62 42.38
C GLY A 23 -71.17 6.33 41.24
N TYR A 24 -71.00 5.68 40.08
CA TYR A 24 -70.26 6.25 38.94
C TYR A 24 -71.08 7.19 38.05
N LEU A 25 -72.39 7.33 38.31
CA LEU A 25 -73.32 8.12 37.49
C LEU A 25 -73.90 9.34 38.21
N ASP A 26 -73.27 9.80 39.30
CA ASP A 26 -73.72 10.95 40.07
C ASP A 26 -72.77 12.15 39.84
N GLY A 27 -73.00 12.87 38.75
CA GLY A 27 -72.23 14.05 38.31
C GLY A 27 -72.84 14.72 37.08
N VAL A 28 -72.40 15.94 36.73
CA VAL A 28 -72.88 16.67 35.53
C VAL A 28 -72.49 15.88 34.28
N GLY A 29 -73.48 15.50 33.45
CA GLY A 29 -73.34 14.51 32.36
C GLY A 29 -74.12 13.20 32.62
N ALA A 30 -74.68 13.01 33.82
CA ALA A 30 -75.43 11.82 34.21
C ALA A 30 -76.74 11.58 33.45
N SER A 31 -77.38 12.60 32.89
CA SER A 31 -78.65 12.47 32.16
C SER A 31 -78.48 11.80 30.80
N GLU A 32 -77.39 12.09 30.09
CA GLU A 32 -77.08 11.55 28.76
C GLU A 32 -76.57 10.11 28.85
N ILE A 33 -75.75 9.81 29.88
CA ILE A 33 -75.31 8.45 30.17
C ILE A 33 -76.48 7.58 30.65
N ARG A 34 -77.46 8.13 31.40
CA ARG A 34 -78.69 7.41 31.77
C ARG A 34 -79.50 7.02 30.54
N ALA A 35 -79.71 7.94 29.60
CA ALA A 35 -80.44 7.65 28.37
C ALA A 35 -79.76 6.57 27.50
N ALA A 36 -78.43 6.60 27.40
CA ALA A 36 -77.66 5.60 26.65
C ALA A 36 -77.60 4.23 27.35
N ALA A 37 -77.55 4.21 28.68
CA ALA A 37 -77.54 2.98 29.48
C ALA A 37 -78.92 2.30 29.54
N ASP A 38 -80.01 3.07 29.63
CA ASP A 38 -81.38 2.55 29.67
C ASP A 38 -81.82 1.99 28.29
N ALA A 39 -81.19 2.42 27.18
CA ALA A 39 -81.47 1.92 25.83
C ALA A 39 -80.82 0.55 25.52
N CYS A 40 -80.01 -0.01 26.42
CA CYS A 40 -79.21 -1.21 26.16
C CYS A 40 -79.64 -2.38 27.04
N GLU A 41 -80.72 -3.05 26.68
CA GLU A 41 -81.24 -4.22 27.40
C GLU A 41 -80.36 -5.50 27.25
N SER A 42 -79.36 -5.50 26.36
CA SER A 42 -78.37 -6.59 26.25
C SER A 42 -77.07 -6.17 25.55
N PRO A 43 -75.94 -6.88 25.74
CA PRO A 43 -74.66 -6.56 25.10
C PRO A 43 -74.66 -6.57 23.57
N ARG A 44 -75.61 -7.24 22.90
CA ARG A 44 -75.71 -7.16 21.43
C ARG A 44 -76.29 -5.83 20.94
N GLY A 45 -77.09 -5.13 21.76
CA GLY A 45 -77.69 -3.84 21.39
C GLY A 45 -76.69 -2.69 21.37
N LEU A 46 -75.83 -2.58 22.40
CA LEU A 46 -74.84 -1.50 22.51
C LEU A 46 -73.71 -1.63 21.48
N ILE A 47 -73.25 -2.85 21.20
CA ILE A 47 -72.21 -3.11 20.18
C ILE A 47 -72.77 -3.00 18.76
N ALA A 48 -74.07 -3.28 18.54
CA ALA A 48 -74.68 -3.19 17.22
C ALA A 48 -75.05 -1.76 16.79
N ASN A 49 -75.30 -0.85 17.73
CA ASN A 49 -75.86 0.49 17.44
C ASN A 49 -74.96 1.67 17.85
N ILE A 50 -73.67 1.45 18.14
CA ILE A 50 -72.75 2.57 18.40
C ILE A 50 -72.32 3.21 17.07
N ASP A 51 -72.85 4.41 16.80
CA ASP A 51 -72.45 5.24 15.66
C ASP A 51 -71.34 6.24 16.03
N ALA A 52 -70.84 6.96 15.02
CA ALA A 52 -69.71 7.87 15.18
C ALA A 52 -70.04 9.06 16.11
N GLU A 53 -71.27 9.56 16.07
CA GLU A 53 -71.73 10.70 16.89
C GLU A 53 -71.86 10.31 18.36
N LEU A 54 -72.46 9.14 18.66
CA LEU A 54 -72.59 8.64 20.02
C LEU A 54 -71.23 8.28 20.64
N ARG A 55 -70.28 7.77 19.83
CA ARG A 55 -68.91 7.48 20.29
C ARG A 55 -68.13 8.76 20.61
N GLU A 56 -68.22 9.80 19.77
CA GLU A 56 -67.57 11.08 20.06
C GLU A 56 -68.13 11.74 21.32
N ALA A 57 -69.46 11.72 21.50
CA ALA A 57 -70.10 12.26 22.72
C ALA A 57 -69.58 11.56 23.99
N LEU A 58 -69.40 10.24 23.95
CA LEU A 58 -68.87 9.46 25.09
C LEU A 58 -67.37 9.68 25.35
N LEU A 59 -66.57 9.95 24.31
CA LEU A 59 -65.13 10.22 24.42
C LEU A 59 -64.79 11.63 24.92
N ASN A 60 -65.75 12.56 24.80
CA ASN A 60 -65.66 13.94 25.26
C ASN A 60 -66.07 14.14 26.73
N LEU A 61 -66.59 13.11 27.38
CA LEU A 61 -66.83 13.11 28.84
C LEU A 61 -65.51 12.89 29.60
N GLU A 62 -65.32 13.56 30.75
CA GLU A 62 -64.20 13.32 31.65
C GLU A 62 -64.37 11.97 32.37
N VAL A 63 -63.99 10.89 31.68
CA VAL A 63 -64.00 9.52 32.21
C VAL A 63 -62.60 9.03 32.57
N PRO A 64 -62.45 8.10 33.54
CA PRO A 64 -61.16 7.52 33.89
C PRO A 64 -60.43 6.92 32.67
N PRO A 65 -59.08 7.04 32.59
CA PRO A 65 -58.28 6.64 31.43
C PRO A 65 -58.53 5.21 30.95
N GLU A 66 -58.84 4.31 31.88
CA GLU A 66 -59.08 2.89 31.61
C GLU A 66 -60.41 2.64 30.91
N LEU A 67 -61.45 3.45 31.19
CA LEU A 67 -62.74 3.39 30.49
C LEU A 67 -62.63 4.01 29.09
N ARG A 68 -61.86 5.09 28.98
CA ARG A 68 -61.57 5.74 27.70
C ARG A 68 -60.88 4.78 26.72
N THR A 69 -59.92 4.00 27.22
CA THR A 69 -59.20 2.99 26.44
C THR A 69 -60.13 1.88 25.93
N TRP A 70 -61.12 1.48 26.73
CA TRP A 70 -62.13 0.50 26.31
C TRP A 70 -63.11 1.06 25.26
N LEU A 71 -63.57 2.31 25.40
CA LEU A 71 -64.40 3.01 24.41
C LEU A 71 -63.68 3.24 23.06
N LEU A 72 -62.36 3.50 23.12
CA LEU A 72 -61.50 3.57 21.94
C LEU A 72 -61.34 2.22 21.23
N GLY A 73 -61.59 1.09 21.91
CA GLY A 73 -61.55 -0.25 21.33
C GLY A 73 -62.85 -0.69 20.63
N LEU A 74 -63.95 0.06 20.74
CA LEU A 74 -65.23 -0.29 20.12
C LEU A 74 -65.25 0.04 18.61
N VAL A 75 -65.76 -0.90 17.81
CA VAL A 75 -65.90 -0.76 16.35
C VAL A 75 -67.17 0.04 16.02
N VAL A 76 -67.03 1.19 15.35
CA VAL A 76 -68.16 1.99 14.84
C VAL A 76 -68.66 1.36 13.55
N ARG A 77 -69.96 1.09 13.45
CA ARG A 77 -70.58 0.71 12.17
C ARG A 77 -71.22 1.94 11.54
N GLY A 78 -70.86 2.24 10.30
CA GLY A 78 -71.56 3.24 9.49
C GLY A 78 -73.00 2.81 9.24
N ARG A 79 -73.91 3.77 9.03
CA ARG A 79 -75.31 3.51 8.66
C ARG A 79 -75.35 2.46 7.54
N SER A 80 -76.23 1.47 7.68
CA SER A 80 -76.51 0.50 6.63
C SER A 80 -76.85 1.23 5.33
N GLU A 81 -76.05 1.02 4.29
CA GLU A 81 -76.36 1.48 2.94
C GLU A 81 -77.68 0.86 2.44
N PRO A 82 -78.40 1.55 1.54
CA PRO A 82 -79.58 0.99 0.90
C PRO A 82 -79.25 -0.34 0.22
N ALA A 83 -80.22 -1.25 0.18
CA ALA A 83 -80.06 -2.57 -0.43
C ALA A 83 -79.49 -2.46 -1.85
N PHE A 84 -78.29 -3.02 -2.05
CA PHE A 84 -77.61 -3.07 -3.33
C PHE A 84 -78.40 -3.93 -4.31
N ALA A 85 -79.00 -3.30 -5.33
CA ALA A 85 -79.51 -3.98 -6.51
C ALA A 85 -78.50 -3.75 -7.64
N PRO A 86 -77.88 -4.81 -8.22
CA PRO A 86 -76.89 -4.62 -9.27
C PRO A 86 -77.51 -3.91 -10.47
N SER A 87 -76.85 -2.85 -10.93
CA SER A 87 -77.30 -2.04 -12.06
C SER A 87 -77.17 -2.86 -13.35
N LYS A 88 -78.04 -2.63 -14.35
CA LYS A 88 -77.80 -3.20 -15.70
C LYS A 88 -76.46 -2.67 -16.23
N PRO A 89 -75.70 -3.40 -17.07
CA PRO A 89 -74.38 -2.96 -17.55
C PRO A 89 -74.34 -1.52 -18.13
N GLY A 90 -75.39 -1.10 -18.82
CA GLY A 90 -75.52 0.27 -19.36
C GLY A 90 -75.76 1.37 -18.32
N GLU A 91 -76.19 1.01 -17.10
CA GLU A 91 -76.39 1.91 -15.95
C GLU A 91 -75.25 1.79 -14.93
N ARG A 92 -74.52 0.66 -14.93
CA ARG A 92 -73.40 0.34 -14.03
C ARG A 92 -72.13 1.11 -14.36
N TYR A 93 -71.77 1.20 -15.63
CA TYR A 93 -70.53 1.86 -16.07
C TYR A 93 -70.81 3.28 -16.54
N GLU A 94 -70.39 4.25 -15.74
CA GLU A 94 -70.39 5.65 -16.13
C GLU A 94 -69.19 5.93 -17.04
N MET A 95 -69.42 5.95 -18.35
CA MET A 95 -68.37 6.24 -19.34
C MET A 95 -67.89 7.68 -19.23
N ARG A 96 -66.58 7.88 -19.24
CA ARG A 96 -65.88 9.16 -19.15
C ARG A 96 -65.02 9.40 -20.40
N GLU A 97 -63.86 10.02 -20.23
CA GLU A 97 -62.94 10.34 -21.31
C GLU A 97 -62.45 9.11 -22.07
N GLU A 98 -62.21 9.28 -23.37
CA GLU A 98 -61.56 8.27 -24.20
C GLU A 98 -60.06 8.24 -23.88
N ILE A 99 -59.55 7.06 -23.51
CA ILE A 99 -58.14 6.84 -23.18
C ILE A 99 -57.35 6.58 -24.46
N ALA A 100 -57.88 5.72 -25.34
CA ALA A 100 -57.22 5.32 -26.57
C ALA A 100 -58.24 4.86 -27.63
N ARG A 101 -57.87 4.97 -28.91
CA ARG A 101 -58.67 4.49 -30.05
C ARG A 101 -57.82 3.60 -30.94
N GLY A 102 -58.28 2.38 -31.20
CA GLY A 102 -57.65 1.43 -32.13
C GLY A 102 -58.58 1.04 -33.27
N GLY A 103 -58.12 0.12 -34.13
CA GLY A 103 -58.86 -0.31 -35.33
C GLY A 103 -60.11 -1.18 -35.05
N LEU A 104 -60.12 -1.94 -33.95
CA LEU A 104 -61.23 -2.84 -33.57
C LEU A 104 -62.14 -2.27 -32.48
N GLY A 105 -61.77 -1.14 -31.86
CA GLY A 105 -62.44 -0.64 -30.67
C GLY A 105 -61.82 0.63 -30.10
N ARG A 106 -62.53 1.29 -29.19
CA ARG A 106 -62.02 2.39 -28.36
C ARG A 106 -61.96 1.98 -26.89
N VAL A 107 -60.96 2.44 -26.16
CA VAL A 107 -60.84 2.26 -24.71
C VAL A 107 -61.25 3.56 -24.04
N VAL A 108 -62.26 3.50 -23.18
CA VAL A 108 -62.76 4.65 -22.42
C VAL A 108 -62.53 4.42 -20.93
N ALA A 109 -62.21 5.49 -20.21
CA ALA A 109 -62.27 5.49 -18.76
C ALA A 109 -63.75 5.35 -18.36
N ALA A 110 -64.04 4.58 -17.32
CA ALA A 110 -65.37 4.52 -16.74
C ALA A 110 -65.31 4.39 -15.23
N PHE A 111 -66.38 4.82 -14.56
CA PHE A 111 -66.57 4.57 -13.14
C PHE A 111 -67.60 3.44 -12.97
N ASP A 112 -67.18 2.34 -12.37
CA ASP A 112 -68.06 1.24 -11.97
C ASP A 112 -68.84 1.72 -10.74
N ARG A 113 -70.11 2.13 -10.94
CA ARG A 113 -70.97 2.66 -9.87
C ARG A 113 -71.32 1.63 -8.82
N ASP A 114 -71.32 0.37 -9.19
CA ASP A 114 -71.66 -0.72 -8.29
C ASP A 114 -70.48 -1.04 -7.37
N LEU A 115 -69.27 -1.10 -7.94
CA LEU A 115 -68.04 -1.39 -7.18
C LEU A 115 -67.27 -0.14 -6.72
N GLN A 116 -67.80 1.06 -6.99
CA GLN A 116 -67.24 2.36 -6.61
C GLN A 116 -65.75 2.50 -6.96
N ARG A 117 -65.37 2.19 -8.21
CA ARG A 117 -63.97 2.23 -8.67
C ARG A 117 -63.82 2.67 -10.12
N ASP A 118 -62.68 3.27 -10.44
CA ASP A 118 -62.28 3.53 -11.81
C ASP A 118 -61.87 2.24 -12.54
N VAL A 119 -62.37 2.09 -13.77
CA VAL A 119 -62.08 0.98 -14.67
C VAL A 119 -61.81 1.49 -16.08
N ALA A 120 -61.18 0.67 -16.92
CA ALA A 120 -61.06 0.91 -18.34
C ALA A 120 -62.00 -0.03 -19.09
N VAL A 121 -62.77 0.50 -20.03
CA VAL A 121 -63.74 -0.27 -20.82
C VAL A 121 -63.36 -0.19 -22.30
N LYS A 122 -62.99 -1.33 -22.89
CA LYS A 122 -62.78 -1.45 -24.35
C LYS A 122 -64.13 -1.75 -25.00
N LEU A 123 -64.53 -0.91 -25.95
CA LEU A 123 -65.79 -0.96 -26.67
C LEU A 123 -65.54 -1.25 -28.15
N VAL A 124 -66.30 -2.16 -28.74
CA VAL A 124 -66.30 -2.40 -30.20
C VAL A 124 -66.99 -1.22 -30.90
N ILE A 125 -66.42 -0.74 -32.01
CA ILE A 125 -66.99 0.35 -32.83
C ILE A 125 -68.23 -0.15 -33.60
N ASP A 126 -69.21 0.73 -33.83
CA ASP A 126 -70.43 0.39 -34.58
C ASP A 126 -70.15 0.02 -36.04
N GLY A 127 -70.90 -0.92 -36.60
CA GLY A 127 -70.80 -1.33 -38.01
C GLY A 127 -69.69 -2.33 -38.34
N ILE A 128 -69.08 -2.96 -37.33
CA ILE A 128 -68.02 -3.97 -37.51
C ILE A 128 -68.62 -5.34 -37.94
N PRO A 129 -68.04 -6.01 -38.96
CA PRO A 129 -68.38 -7.40 -39.36
C PRO A 129 -68.38 -8.42 -38.22
N ALA A 130 -69.25 -9.44 -38.29
CA ALA A 130 -69.41 -10.47 -37.26
C ALA A 130 -68.10 -11.18 -36.90
N GLU A 131 -67.24 -11.40 -37.89
CA GLU A 131 -65.94 -12.07 -37.78
C GLU A 131 -64.95 -11.30 -36.90
N LEU A 132 -65.06 -9.96 -36.86
CA LEU A 132 -64.22 -9.10 -36.02
C LEU A 132 -64.77 -9.03 -34.57
N GLY A 133 -66.08 -9.23 -34.38
CA GLY A 133 -66.70 -9.43 -33.06
C GLY A 133 -66.26 -10.75 -32.40
N ASP A 134 -66.14 -11.83 -33.17
CA ASP A 134 -65.63 -13.12 -32.67
C ASP A 134 -64.16 -13.03 -32.22
N ARG A 135 -63.35 -12.23 -32.92
CA ARG A 135 -61.96 -11.93 -32.49
C ARG A 135 -61.94 -11.19 -31.15
N PHE A 136 -62.84 -10.23 -30.94
CA PHE A 136 -62.96 -9.50 -29.68
C PHE A 136 -63.36 -10.41 -28.50
N ILE A 137 -64.32 -11.31 -28.72
CA ILE A 137 -64.70 -12.34 -27.71
C ILE A 137 -63.53 -13.27 -27.40
N ARG A 138 -62.77 -13.67 -28.43
CA ARG A 138 -61.58 -14.53 -28.27
C ARG A 138 -60.48 -13.82 -27.46
N GLU A 139 -60.18 -12.56 -27.76
CA GLU A 139 -59.24 -11.72 -27.00
C GLU A 139 -59.65 -11.60 -25.52
N ALA A 140 -60.92 -11.27 -25.26
CA ALA A 140 -61.45 -11.15 -23.91
C ALA A 140 -61.28 -12.44 -23.10
N ARG A 141 -61.60 -13.59 -23.72
CA ARG A 141 -61.47 -14.92 -23.10
C ARG A 141 -60.03 -15.33 -22.86
N LEU A 142 -59.12 -15.02 -23.79
CA LEU A 142 -57.70 -15.35 -23.62
C LEU A 142 -57.07 -14.50 -22.51
N THR A 143 -57.31 -13.19 -22.50
CA THR A 143 -56.82 -12.30 -21.43
C THR A 143 -57.39 -12.70 -20.07
N ALA A 144 -58.68 -13.04 -19.99
CA ALA A 144 -59.31 -13.46 -18.72
C ALA A 144 -58.75 -14.78 -18.15
N ARG A 145 -58.11 -15.63 -18.96
CA ARG A 145 -57.43 -16.85 -18.49
C ARG A 145 -56.06 -16.57 -17.86
N LEU A 146 -55.55 -15.35 -18.00
CA LEU A 146 -54.19 -14.97 -17.63
C LEU A 146 -54.18 -14.12 -16.36
N GLU A 147 -54.35 -14.79 -15.21
CA GLU A 147 -54.22 -14.15 -13.89
C GLU A 147 -52.74 -14.09 -13.47
N HIS A 148 -52.09 -12.94 -13.68
CA HIS A 148 -50.69 -12.71 -13.31
C HIS A 148 -50.47 -11.23 -12.95
N PRO A 149 -49.61 -10.88 -11.97
CA PRO A 149 -49.34 -9.48 -11.60
C PRO A 149 -48.83 -8.62 -12.76
N ASN A 150 -48.20 -9.22 -13.77
CA ASN A 150 -47.68 -8.51 -14.95
C ASN A 150 -48.58 -8.58 -16.20
N ILE A 151 -49.84 -9.01 -16.05
CA ILE A 151 -50.83 -9.04 -17.14
C ILE A 151 -52.06 -8.26 -16.68
N VAL A 152 -52.63 -7.44 -17.56
CA VAL A 152 -53.81 -6.64 -17.21
C VAL A 152 -55.00 -7.54 -16.81
N PRO A 153 -55.56 -7.37 -15.60
CA PRO A 153 -56.68 -8.19 -15.18
C PRO A 153 -57.97 -7.73 -15.87
N VAL A 154 -58.73 -8.71 -16.36
CA VAL A 154 -60.10 -8.53 -16.86
C VAL A 154 -61.07 -8.60 -15.68
N HIS A 155 -61.99 -7.65 -15.61
CA HIS A 155 -62.97 -7.53 -14.53
C HIS A 155 -64.37 -7.96 -14.94
N ASP A 156 -64.77 -7.68 -16.19
CA ASP A 156 -66.12 -8.00 -16.68
C ASP A 156 -66.12 -8.05 -18.23
N PHE A 157 -67.09 -8.75 -18.81
CA PHE A 157 -67.30 -8.85 -20.26
C PHE A 157 -68.78 -9.04 -20.57
N GLY A 158 -69.31 -8.28 -21.53
CA GLY A 158 -70.72 -8.42 -21.91
C GLY A 158 -71.17 -7.45 -22.98
N PHE A 159 -72.46 -7.07 -22.90
CA PHE A 159 -73.10 -6.12 -23.81
C PHE A 159 -73.58 -4.88 -23.07
N LEU A 160 -73.35 -3.70 -23.64
CA LEU A 160 -73.96 -2.44 -23.22
C LEU A 160 -75.09 -2.08 -24.18
N GLU A 161 -76.20 -1.57 -23.65
CA GLU A 161 -77.28 -0.99 -24.46
C GLU A 161 -76.88 0.44 -24.85
N ALA A 162 -76.77 0.71 -26.15
CA ALA A 162 -76.59 2.05 -26.69
C ALA A 162 -77.95 2.71 -26.96
N GLY A 163 -77.99 4.05 -27.00
CA GLY A 163 -79.20 4.79 -27.36
C GLY A 163 -79.76 4.31 -28.71
N GLY A 164 -81.00 3.83 -28.72
CA GLY A 164 -81.64 3.25 -29.91
C GLY A 164 -81.88 1.73 -29.87
N GLY A 165 -81.44 1.03 -28.81
CA GLY A 165 -81.69 -0.42 -28.62
C GLY A 165 -80.62 -1.35 -29.19
N GLU A 166 -79.51 -0.81 -29.70
CA GLU A 166 -78.37 -1.57 -30.19
C GLU A 166 -77.47 -2.07 -29.04
N LYS A 167 -76.95 -3.29 -29.14
CA LYS A 167 -76.05 -3.89 -28.14
C LYS A 167 -74.59 -3.82 -28.60
N ARG A 168 -73.71 -3.24 -27.78
CA ARG A 168 -72.26 -3.16 -28.03
C ARG A 168 -71.47 -4.06 -27.10
N LEU A 169 -70.56 -4.85 -27.65
CA LEU A 169 -69.65 -5.66 -26.83
C LEU A 169 -68.68 -4.76 -26.06
N PHE A 170 -68.48 -5.09 -24.78
CA PHE A 170 -67.51 -4.41 -23.92
C PHE A 170 -66.63 -5.41 -23.16
N LEU A 171 -65.39 -4.98 -22.90
CA LEU A 171 -64.44 -5.66 -22.01
C LEU A 171 -64.00 -4.65 -20.95
N CYS A 172 -64.34 -4.91 -19.69
CA CYS A 172 -63.95 -4.10 -18.54
C CYS A 172 -62.67 -4.67 -17.93
N MET A 173 -61.68 -3.81 -17.70
CA MET A 173 -60.36 -4.17 -17.18
C MET A 173 -59.86 -3.12 -16.20
N LYS A 174 -58.73 -3.39 -15.53
CA LYS A 174 -58.10 -2.42 -14.62
C LYS A 174 -57.77 -1.12 -15.37
N ARG A 175 -58.15 0.03 -14.80
CA ARG A 175 -57.63 1.34 -15.22
C ARG A 175 -56.19 1.46 -14.73
N ILE A 176 -55.25 1.59 -15.66
CA ILE A 176 -53.83 1.72 -15.35
C ILE A 176 -53.47 3.21 -15.35
N GLN A 177 -52.93 3.72 -14.24
CA GLN A 177 -52.40 5.08 -14.14
C GLN A 177 -50.89 5.04 -14.32
N GLY A 178 -50.39 5.56 -15.44
CA GLY A 178 -48.98 5.49 -15.79
C GLY A 178 -48.71 5.81 -17.26
N ARG A 179 -47.54 5.41 -17.75
CA ARG A 179 -47.09 5.61 -19.14
C ARG A 179 -46.76 4.29 -19.79
N ASP A 180 -46.92 4.20 -21.11
CA ASP A 180 -46.42 3.05 -21.86
C ASP A 180 -44.89 3.13 -22.06
N LEU A 181 -44.24 1.98 -22.26
CA LEU A 181 -42.78 1.89 -22.39
C LEU A 181 -42.27 2.61 -23.67
N ARG A 182 -43.10 2.76 -24.71
CA ARG A 182 -42.73 3.53 -25.91
C ARG A 182 -42.60 5.02 -25.58
N GLU A 183 -43.57 5.60 -24.85
CA GLU A 183 -43.51 7.00 -24.44
C GLU A 183 -42.26 7.26 -23.59
N ILE A 184 -41.94 6.35 -22.68
CA ILE A 184 -40.76 6.45 -21.82
C ILE A 184 -39.47 6.40 -22.65
N THR A 185 -39.30 5.37 -23.49
CA THR A 185 -38.09 5.23 -24.33
C THR A 185 -37.92 6.40 -25.29
N LYS A 186 -39.02 6.92 -25.87
CA LYS A 186 -39.00 8.12 -26.72
C LYS A 186 -38.55 9.37 -25.97
N LYS A 187 -39.12 9.65 -24.79
CA LYS A 187 -38.75 10.84 -24.00
C LYS A 187 -37.32 10.77 -23.47
N VAL A 188 -36.85 9.59 -23.09
CA VAL A 188 -35.42 9.38 -22.79
C VAL A 188 -34.59 9.63 -24.04
N ALA A 189 -35.03 9.14 -25.22
CA ALA A 189 -34.35 9.37 -26.48
C ALA A 189 -34.24 10.87 -26.85
N GLU A 190 -35.23 11.67 -26.45
CA GLU A 190 -35.31 13.13 -26.68
C GLU A 190 -34.54 13.95 -25.63
N GLY A 191 -34.00 13.32 -24.58
CA GLY A 191 -33.18 13.98 -23.56
C GLY A 191 -33.97 14.62 -22.40
N ASP A 192 -35.22 14.20 -22.18
CA ASP A 192 -36.04 14.66 -21.04
C ASP A 192 -35.37 14.28 -19.71
N ALA A 193 -34.95 15.29 -18.94
CA ALA A 193 -34.18 15.09 -17.71
C ALA A 193 -35.01 14.47 -16.57
N GLU A 194 -36.31 14.76 -16.49
CA GLU A 194 -37.20 14.22 -15.46
C GLU A 194 -37.41 12.73 -15.70
N ILE A 195 -37.74 12.36 -16.95
CA ILE A 195 -37.96 10.97 -17.32
C ILE A 195 -36.66 10.16 -17.24
N SER A 196 -35.55 10.72 -17.73
CA SER A 196 -34.23 10.05 -17.69
C SER A 196 -33.73 9.79 -16.26
N GLY A 197 -34.04 10.70 -15.31
CA GLY A 197 -33.75 10.50 -13.89
C GLY A 197 -34.65 9.45 -13.23
N ARG A 198 -35.95 9.41 -13.58
CA ARG A 198 -36.92 8.46 -13.01
C ARG A 198 -36.77 7.04 -13.58
N PHE A 199 -36.44 6.91 -14.86
CA PHE A 199 -36.36 5.65 -15.60
C PHE A 199 -34.94 5.36 -16.08
N THR A 200 -34.05 5.08 -15.14
CA THR A 200 -32.69 4.63 -15.45
C THR A 200 -32.70 3.28 -16.18
N ARG A 201 -31.65 2.99 -16.96
CA ARG A 201 -31.50 1.70 -17.65
C ARG A 201 -31.67 0.50 -16.71
N LEU A 202 -31.07 0.56 -15.51
CA LEU A 202 -31.21 -0.49 -14.48
C LEU A 202 -32.67 -0.70 -14.05
N ARG A 203 -33.45 0.38 -13.87
CA ARG A 203 -34.88 0.26 -13.54
C ARG A 203 -35.67 -0.38 -14.68
N LEU A 204 -35.38 0.01 -15.92
CA LEU A 204 -36.02 -0.55 -17.10
C LEU A 204 -35.66 -2.03 -17.35
N LEU A 205 -34.48 -2.49 -16.91
CA LEU A 205 -34.17 -3.92 -16.89
C LEU A 205 -35.03 -4.68 -15.88
N GLY A 206 -35.37 -4.09 -14.73
CA GLY A 206 -36.36 -4.65 -13.80
C GLY A 206 -37.76 -4.76 -14.42
N VAL A 207 -38.19 -3.70 -15.11
CA VAL A 207 -39.44 -3.73 -15.90
C VAL A 207 -39.37 -4.81 -16.98
N PHE A 208 -38.23 -4.97 -17.65
CA PHE A 208 -38.04 -6.02 -18.64
C PHE A 208 -38.18 -7.43 -18.06
N GLN A 209 -37.63 -7.65 -16.87
CA GLN A 209 -37.78 -8.91 -16.14
C GLN A 209 -39.25 -9.22 -15.83
N ASP A 210 -40.03 -8.22 -15.41
CA ASP A 210 -41.47 -8.35 -15.19
C ASP A 210 -42.24 -8.74 -16.46
N ILE A 211 -41.90 -8.12 -17.60
CA ILE A 211 -42.48 -8.48 -18.91
C ILE A 211 -42.16 -9.94 -19.23
N CYS A 212 -40.91 -10.36 -19.06
CA CYS A 212 -40.50 -11.75 -19.32
C CYS A 212 -41.27 -12.75 -18.45
N LEU A 213 -41.52 -12.43 -17.17
CA LEU A 213 -42.32 -13.27 -16.27
C LEU A 213 -43.78 -13.36 -16.71
N GLY A 214 -44.40 -12.23 -17.09
CA GLY A 214 -45.76 -12.22 -17.63
C GLY A 214 -45.89 -13.07 -18.90
N VAL A 215 -44.95 -12.95 -19.83
CA VAL A 215 -44.93 -13.74 -21.07
C VAL A 215 -44.67 -15.22 -20.79
N ALA A 216 -43.72 -15.55 -19.92
CA ALA A 216 -43.44 -16.93 -19.51
C ALA A 216 -44.68 -17.59 -18.87
N TYR A 217 -45.44 -16.84 -18.08
CA TYR A 217 -46.71 -17.31 -17.51
C TYR A 217 -47.73 -17.62 -18.61
N ALA A 218 -47.91 -16.74 -19.60
CA ALA A 218 -48.81 -16.99 -20.73
C ALA A 218 -48.37 -18.22 -21.55
N HIS A 219 -47.06 -18.37 -21.79
CA HIS A 219 -46.48 -19.54 -22.45
C HIS A 219 -46.78 -20.83 -21.70
N SER A 220 -46.74 -20.82 -20.35
CA SER A 220 -47.11 -21.96 -19.52
C SER A 220 -48.58 -22.39 -19.67
N LYS A 221 -49.45 -21.49 -20.14
CA LYS A 221 -50.86 -21.75 -20.47
C LYS A 221 -51.07 -22.09 -21.95
N GLY A 222 -50.00 -22.24 -22.72
CA GLY A 222 -50.04 -22.53 -24.15
C GLY A 222 -50.46 -21.33 -25.00
N ILE A 223 -50.39 -20.11 -24.47
CA ILE A 223 -50.82 -18.87 -25.16
C ILE A 223 -49.58 -18.09 -25.61
N ILE A 224 -49.50 -17.74 -26.89
CA ILE A 224 -48.51 -16.81 -27.46
C ILE A 224 -49.14 -15.46 -27.78
N HIS A 225 -48.41 -14.36 -27.60
CA HIS A 225 -48.91 -12.99 -27.74
C HIS A 225 -48.89 -12.49 -29.19
N ARG A 226 -47.79 -12.73 -29.93
CA ARG A 226 -47.56 -12.37 -31.35
C ARG A 226 -47.45 -10.87 -31.71
N ASP A 227 -47.83 -9.95 -30.83
CA ASP A 227 -47.60 -8.51 -31.01
C ASP A 227 -47.04 -7.82 -29.75
N LEU A 228 -45.98 -8.40 -29.16
CA LEU A 228 -45.28 -7.76 -28.04
C LEU A 228 -44.45 -6.58 -28.55
N LYS A 229 -44.66 -5.41 -27.94
CA LYS A 229 -43.96 -4.16 -28.25
C LYS A 229 -44.03 -3.18 -27.08
N PRO A 230 -43.18 -2.14 -27.05
CA PRO A 230 -43.18 -1.17 -25.95
C PRO A 230 -44.52 -0.46 -25.70
N SER A 231 -45.35 -0.20 -26.71
CA SER A 231 -46.68 0.41 -26.52
C SER A 231 -47.69 -0.52 -25.83
N ASN A 232 -47.42 -1.82 -25.80
CA ASN A 232 -48.28 -2.84 -25.18
C ASN A 232 -47.81 -3.19 -23.74
N VAL A 233 -46.93 -2.36 -23.17
CA VAL A 233 -46.43 -2.49 -21.80
C VAL A 233 -46.67 -1.18 -21.07
N MET A 234 -47.53 -1.21 -20.07
CA MET A 234 -47.84 -0.08 -19.20
C MET A 234 -47.01 -0.15 -17.93
N ILE A 235 -46.41 0.98 -17.54
CA ILE A 235 -45.70 1.14 -16.28
C ILE A 235 -46.48 2.10 -15.40
N GLY A 236 -47.06 1.57 -14.34
CA GLY A 236 -47.86 2.35 -13.40
C GLY A 236 -47.02 3.23 -12.49
N ASP A 237 -47.63 4.27 -11.93
CA ASP A 237 -46.90 5.28 -11.14
C ASP A 237 -46.17 4.72 -9.92
N PHE A 238 -46.69 3.63 -9.35
CA PHE A 238 -46.14 2.91 -8.20
C PHE A 238 -45.23 1.73 -8.59
N GLY A 239 -44.80 1.63 -9.84
CA GLY A 239 -43.82 0.64 -10.30
C GLY A 239 -44.37 -0.70 -10.74
N GLU A 240 -45.69 -0.82 -10.92
CA GLU A 240 -46.32 -2.00 -11.54
C GLU A 240 -46.05 -2.04 -13.05
N THR A 241 -45.71 -3.21 -13.58
CA THR A 241 -45.50 -3.44 -15.02
C THR A 241 -46.61 -4.35 -15.54
N LEU A 242 -47.42 -3.88 -16.49
CA LEU A 242 -48.59 -4.61 -17.00
C LEU A 242 -48.53 -4.76 -18.52
N ILE A 243 -48.58 -6.00 -19.01
CA ILE A 243 -48.75 -6.31 -20.43
C ILE A 243 -50.23 -6.16 -20.77
N VAL A 244 -50.51 -5.36 -21.80
CA VAL A 244 -51.84 -5.06 -22.31
C VAL A 244 -51.99 -5.55 -23.76
N ASP A 245 -53.23 -5.64 -24.23
CA ASP A 245 -53.62 -5.89 -25.63
C ASP A 245 -53.22 -7.26 -26.22
N TRP A 246 -53.97 -8.31 -25.84
CA TRP A 246 -53.81 -9.69 -26.33
C TRP A 246 -54.59 -9.95 -27.63
N GLY A 247 -54.92 -8.92 -28.41
CA GLY A 247 -55.80 -8.99 -29.59
C GLY A 247 -55.30 -9.91 -30.70
N LEU A 248 -53.99 -10.19 -30.74
CA LEU A 248 -53.37 -11.13 -31.67
C LEU A 248 -52.96 -12.44 -31.01
N ALA A 249 -53.38 -12.75 -29.78
CA ALA A 249 -52.95 -13.97 -29.11
C ALA A 249 -53.47 -15.28 -29.78
N LYS A 250 -52.71 -16.37 -29.64
CA LYS A 250 -53.05 -17.71 -30.16
C LYS A 250 -52.73 -18.80 -29.15
N VAL A 251 -53.60 -19.81 -29.08
CA VAL A 251 -53.33 -21.05 -28.34
C VAL A 251 -52.57 -22.00 -29.26
N ILE A 252 -51.43 -22.51 -28.81
CA ILE A 252 -50.63 -23.46 -29.58
C ILE A 252 -51.44 -24.76 -29.76
N GLY A 253 -51.52 -25.24 -31.01
CA GLY A 253 -52.22 -26.48 -31.37
C GLY A 253 -53.66 -26.32 -31.84
N GLU A 254 -54.28 -25.14 -31.71
CA GLU A 254 -55.56 -24.83 -32.37
C GLU A 254 -55.32 -24.40 -33.82
N ARG A 255 -55.96 -25.07 -34.80
CA ARG A 255 -56.03 -24.57 -36.19
C ARG A 255 -56.85 -23.29 -36.19
N ASP A 256 -56.34 -22.25 -36.85
CA ASP A 256 -57.08 -20.99 -37.02
C ASP A 256 -58.42 -21.32 -37.71
N GLY A 257 -59.52 -21.22 -36.96
CA GLY A 257 -60.86 -21.28 -37.52
C GLY A 257 -60.95 -20.20 -38.58
N GLY A 258 -61.07 -20.60 -39.85
CA GLY A 258 -60.90 -19.72 -41.00
C GLY A 258 -61.74 -18.46 -40.91
N ALA A 259 -61.07 -17.30 -40.86
CA ALA A 259 -61.62 -16.00 -41.22
C ALA A 259 -60.45 -15.07 -41.56
N SER A 260 -59.98 -15.17 -42.80
CA SER A 260 -59.30 -14.06 -43.47
C SER A 260 -60.29 -12.90 -43.50
N GLY A 261 -59.94 -11.79 -42.86
CA GLY A 261 -60.89 -10.70 -42.62
C GLY A 261 -60.16 -9.44 -42.17
N SER A 262 -60.18 -8.45 -43.05
CA SER A 262 -59.49 -7.17 -43.03
C SER A 262 -59.74 -6.37 -41.75
N ALA A 263 -58.68 -5.88 -41.11
CA ALA A 263 -58.75 -4.65 -40.35
C ALA A 263 -58.53 -3.49 -41.34
N MET A 264 -59.22 -2.36 -41.21
CA MET A 264 -59.00 -1.12 -41.98
C MET A 264 -58.92 0.05 -41.01
N GLY A 265 -57.89 0.89 -41.16
CA GLY A 265 -57.61 2.02 -40.27
C GLY A 265 -56.44 2.86 -40.79
N GLY A 266 -56.75 4.07 -41.25
CA GLY A 266 -55.77 5.07 -41.68
C GLY A 266 -55.21 5.84 -40.49
N SER A 267 -53.95 5.57 -40.13
CA SER A 267 -53.05 6.48 -39.42
C SER A 267 -51.74 6.55 -40.22
N THR A 268 -51.08 7.71 -40.21
CA THR A 268 -49.81 7.93 -40.94
C THR A 268 -48.58 7.50 -40.14
N ASP A 269 -48.75 6.92 -38.95
CA ASP A 269 -47.65 6.46 -38.08
C ASP A 269 -47.33 4.97 -38.29
N PRO A 270 -46.13 4.61 -38.79
CA PRO A 270 -45.75 3.23 -39.12
C PRO A 270 -45.71 2.23 -37.94
N GLU A 271 -45.70 2.71 -36.69
CA GLU A 271 -45.64 1.89 -35.46
C GLU A 271 -47.03 1.49 -34.91
N GLU A 272 -48.12 2.13 -35.33
CA GLU A 272 -49.44 1.96 -34.70
C GLU A 272 -50.46 1.15 -35.53
N THR A 273 -50.16 0.81 -36.78
CA THR A 273 -51.14 0.20 -37.70
C THR A 273 -50.88 -1.30 -37.95
N PRO A 274 -51.60 -2.22 -37.28
CA PRO A 274 -51.66 -3.62 -37.69
C PRO A 274 -52.70 -3.73 -38.81
N LEU A 275 -52.24 -3.80 -40.06
CA LEU A 275 -53.19 -3.91 -41.18
C LEU A 275 -52.72 -4.81 -42.31
N THR A 276 -53.61 -5.71 -42.68
CA THR A 276 -53.47 -6.77 -43.68
C THR A 276 -54.13 -6.33 -44.99
N LEU A 277 -53.36 -6.34 -46.07
CA LEU A 277 -53.84 -6.42 -47.47
C LEU A 277 -52.69 -6.98 -48.31
N ASP A 278 -52.96 -8.11 -48.97
CA ASP A 278 -52.07 -8.94 -49.80
C ASP A 278 -50.79 -9.48 -49.14
N GLY A 279 -50.92 -10.64 -48.47
CA GLY A 279 -49.82 -11.49 -48.02
C GLY A 279 -49.60 -11.50 -46.50
N ASP A 280 -50.30 -12.40 -45.80
CA ASP A 280 -50.02 -13.11 -44.54
C ASP A 280 -49.13 -12.53 -43.41
N VAL A 281 -48.83 -11.23 -43.31
CA VAL A 281 -47.98 -10.67 -42.23
C VAL A 281 -48.81 -9.99 -41.14
N LEU A 282 -48.80 -10.54 -39.92
CA LEU A 282 -49.47 -10.00 -38.72
C LEU A 282 -48.42 -9.50 -37.69
N GLY A 283 -48.58 -8.26 -37.22
CA GLY A 283 -47.77 -7.63 -36.15
C GLY A 283 -47.19 -6.26 -36.53
N THR A 284 -46.48 -5.64 -35.58
CA THR A 284 -45.89 -4.29 -35.73
C THR A 284 -44.50 -4.35 -36.39
N PRO A 285 -44.29 -3.73 -37.58
CA PRO A 285 -43.10 -3.92 -38.42
C PRO A 285 -41.74 -3.78 -37.73
N ALA A 286 -41.60 -2.79 -36.83
CA ALA A 286 -40.35 -2.49 -36.14
C ALA A 286 -39.91 -3.57 -35.12
N PHE A 287 -40.81 -4.47 -34.75
CA PHE A 287 -40.62 -5.51 -33.72
C PHE A 287 -40.89 -6.94 -34.24
N LEU A 288 -41.16 -7.11 -35.54
CA LEU A 288 -41.50 -8.40 -36.13
C LEU A 288 -40.35 -9.41 -36.05
N ALA A 289 -40.66 -10.63 -35.60
CA ALA A 289 -39.76 -11.76 -35.80
C ALA A 289 -39.65 -12.11 -37.31
N PRO A 290 -38.50 -12.64 -37.79
CA PRO A 290 -38.32 -13.04 -39.19
C PRO A 290 -39.42 -13.96 -39.71
N GLU A 291 -39.83 -14.95 -38.94
CA GLU A 291 -40.92 -15.88 -39.31
C GLU A 291 -42.29 -15.19 -39.45
N GLN A 292 -42.54 -14.12 -38.69
CA GLN A 292 -43.76 -13.31 -38.85
C GLN A 292 -43.67 -12.43 -40.09
N ALA A 293 -42.52 -11.82 -40.35
CA ALA A 293 -42.29 -11.00 -41.53
C ALA A 293 -42.38 -11.81 -42.84
N GLU A 294 -41.99 -13.09 -42.80
CA GLU A 294 -42.11 -14.04 -43.91
C GLU A 294 -43.52 -14.61 -44.10
N GLY A 295 -44.46 -14.38 -43.17
CA GLY A 295 -45.83 -14.91 -43.25
C GLY A 295 -45.95 -16.40 -42.92
N ARG A 296 -44.95 -17.00 -42.26
CA ARG A 296 -44.95 -18.43 -41.88
C ARG A 296 -45.79 -18.67 -40.62
N MET A 297 -47.10 -18.52 -40.74
CA MET A 297 -48.05 -18.55 -39.61
C MET A 297 -48.14 -19.89 -38.88
N ASP A 298 -47.85 -21.00 -39.56
CA ASP A 298 -47.82 -22.35 -38.99
C ASP A 298 -46.54 -22.62 -38.18
N ASP A 299 -45.49 -21.80 -38.39
CA ASP A 299 -44.21 -21.93 -37.70
C ASP A 299 -44.14 -21.09 -36.41
N LEU A 300 -45.18 -20.37 -36.03
CA LEU A 300 -45.14 -19.51 -34.84
C LEU A 300 -45.19 -20.34 -33.55
N ASP A 301 -44.22 -20.11 -32.66
CA ASP A 301 -44.12 -20.77 -31.35
C ASP A 301 -43.70 -19.75 -30.27
N PHE A 302 -43.47 -20.21 -29.04
CA PHE A 302 -43.07 -19.34 -27.92
C PHE A 302 -41.80 -18.50 -28.22
N ARG A 303 -40.92 -18.96 -29.11
CA ARG A 303 -39.66 -18.27 -29.47
C ARG A 303 -39.89 -17.07 -30.40
N THR A 304 -41.08 -16.97 -30.99
CA THR A 304 -41.52 -15.76 -31.68
C THR A 304 -41.71 -14.62 -30.68
N ASP A 305 -42.36 -14.88 -29.54
CA ASP A 305 -42.48 -13.89 -28.46
C ASP A 305 -41.11 -13.60 -27.81
N VAL A 306 -40.21 -14.59 -27.71
CA VAL A 306 -38.83 -14.37 -27.23
C VAL A 306 -38.07 -13.36 -28.12
N PHE A 307 -38.26 -13.42 -29.44
CA PHE A 307 -37.69 -12.41 -30.33
C PHE A 307 -38.25 -11.02 -30.04
N ALA A 308 -39.56 -10.91 -29.87
CA ALA A 308 -40.20 -9.64 -29.56
C ALA A 308 -39.76 -9.08 -28.18
N LEU A 309 -39.53 -9.95 -27.18
CA LEU A 309 -38.86 -9.58 -25.93
C LEU A 309 -37.44 -9.07 -26.18
N GLY A 310 -36.65 -9.77 -27.00
CA GLY A 310 -35.33 -9.30 -27.44
C GLY A 310 -35.38 -7.91 -28.09
N ALA A 311 -36.41 -7.64 -28.90
CA ALA A 311 -36.62 -6.33 -29.53
C ALA A 311 -36.99 -5.24 -28.52
N ILE A 312 -37.77 -5.56 -27.48
CA ILE A 312 -38.04 -4.64 -26.36
C ILE A 312 -36.75 -4.35 -25.57
N LEU A 313 -35.95 -5.39 -25.26
CA LEU A 313 -34.67 -5.22 -24.58
C LEU A 313 -33.73 -4.33 -25.42
N TYR A 314 -33.66 -4.55 -26.73
CA TYR A 314 -32.90 -3.71 -27.65
C TYR A 314 -33.32 -2.24 -27.59
N SER A 315 -34.62 -1.96 -27.56
CA SER A 315 -35.14 -0.61 -27.40
C SER A 315 -34.80 0.02 -26.05
N ILE A 316 -34.72 -0.76 -24.98
CA ILE A 316 -34.26 -0.27 -23.66
C ILE A 316 -32.75 0.06 -23.68
N LEU A 317 -31.95 -0.74 -24.40
CA LEU A 317 -30.50 -0.56 -24.46
C LEU A 317 -30.07 0.59 -25.37
N THR A 318 -30.78 0.78 -26.48
CA THR A 318 -30.42 1.73 -27.55
C THR A 318 -31.35 2.93 -27.67
N TRP A 319 -32.46 2.95 -26.94
CA TRP A 319 -33.56 3.92 -27.06
C TRP A 319 -34.23 3.95 -28.44
N ARG A 320 -34.03 2.91 -29.26
CA ARG A 320 -34.57 2.77 -30.62
C ARG A 320 -34.97 1.33 -30.91
N PRO A 321 -35.97 1.09 -31.78
CA PRO A 321 -36.30 -0.26 -32.21
C PRO A 321 -35.16 -0.92 -33.03
N PRO A 322 -35.12 -2.27 -33.10
CA PRO A 322 -34.11 -2.98 -33.87
C PRO A 322 -34.18 -2.64 -35.37
N TYR A 323 -35.39 -2.53 -35.91
CA TYR A 323 -35.65 -2.10 -37.28
C TYR A 323 -36.21 -0.67 -37.29
N SER A 324 -35.74 0.15 -38.22
CA SER A 324 -36.18 1.54 -38.35
C SER A 324 -36.24 1.93 -39.83
N GLY A 325 -37.31 2.61 -40.23
CA GLY A 325 -37.51 3.07 -41.60
C GLY A 325 -38.69 4.04 -41.68
N THR A 326 -38.76 4.83 -42.75
CA THR A 326 -39.90 5.74 -42.98
C THR A 326 -41.10 5.02 -43.57
N GLU A 327 -40.88 3.88 -44.22
CA GLU A 327 -41.92 3.06 -44.82
C GLU A 327 -42.03 1.68 -44.16
N ARG A 328 -43.26 1.18 -44.02
CA ARG A 328 -43.55 -0.15 -43.44
C ARG A 328 -42.85 -1.28 -44.20
N GLN A 329 -42.85 -1.22 -45.53
CA GLN A 329 -42.28 -2.26 -46.38
C GLN A 329 -40.76 -2.38 -46.20
N GLU A 330 -40.10 -1.26 -45.90
CA GLU A 330 -38.67 -1.19 -45.59
C GLU A 330 -38.35 -1.97 -44.31
N MET A 331 -39.10 -1.73 -43.23
CA MET A 331 -38.90 -2.44 -41.96
C MET A 331 -39.22 -3.93 -42.07
N ILE A 332 -40.24 -4.32 -42.84
CA ILE A 332 -40.53 -5.74 -43.14
C ILE A 332 -39.38 -6.38 -43.92
N ALA A 333 -38.80 -5.67 -44.89
CA ALA A 333 -37.64 -6.16 -45.63
C ALA A 333 -36.41 -6.33 -44.72
N GLN A 334 -36.17 -5.39 -43.79
CA GLN A 334 -35.13 -5.51 -42.77
C GLN A 334 -35.36 -6.74 -41.89
N ALA A 335 -36.60 -6.97 -41.42
CA ALA A 335 -36.96 -8.14 -40.63
C ALA A 335 -36.77 -9.47 -41.38
N LYS A 336 -37.13 -9.52 -42.67
CA LYS A 336 -36.87 -10.70 -43.54
C LYS A 336 -35.38 -10.95 -43.77
N SER A 337 -34.56 -9.90 -43.77
CA SER A 337 -33.11 -10.02 -43.97
C SER A 337 -32.35 -10.44 -42.70
N GLY A 338 -32.94 -10.26 -41.52
CA GLY A 338 -32.30 -10.55 -40.23
C GLY A 338 -31.15 -9.64 -39.86
N GLN A 339 -30.96 -8.52 -40.58
CA GLN A 339 -29.85 -7.60 -40.35
C GLN A 339 -30.19 -6.65 -39.18
N ILE A 340 -29.70 -6.99 -37.99
CA ILE A 340 -29.77 -6.14 -36.80
C ILE A 340 -28.35 -5.74 -36.40
N VAL A 341 -28.11 -4.43 -36.27
CA VAL A 341 -26.85 -3.90 -35.73
C VAL A 341 -26.78 -4.22 -34.23
N PRO A 342 -25.68 -4.79 -33.69
CA PRO A 342 -25.52 -5.00 -32.25
C PRO A 342 -25.81 -3.74 -31.43
N ALA A 343 -26.44 -3.88 -30.27
CA ALA A 343 -26.83 -2.73 -29.45
C ALA A 343 -25.60 -1.95 -28.98
N SER A 344 -24.50 -2.66 -28.67
CA SER A 344 -23.20 -2.07 -28.32
C SER A 344 -22.64 -1.15 -29.41
N ALA A 345 -22.79 -1.53 -30.69
CA ALA A 345 -22.28 -0.78 -31.84
C ALA A 345 -23.22 0.37 -32.30
N ARG A 346 -24.48 0.38 -31.86
CA ARG A 346 -25.45 1.41 -32.25
C ARG A 346 -25.39 2.67 -31.36
N VAL A 347 -24.80 2.54 -30.17
CA VAL A 347 -24.62 3.64 -29.20
C VAL A 347 -23.61 4.69 -29.69
N ASP A 348 -22.69 4.34 -30.60
CA ASP A 348 -21.72 5.29 -31.17
C ASP A 348 -22.36 6.41 -32.01
N ALA A 349 -23.63 6.26 -32.43
CA ALA A 349 -24.39 7.31 -33.13
C ALA A 349 -25.03 8.36 -32.19
N LEU A 350 -24.89 8.23 -30.86
CA LEU A 350 -25.48 9.11 -29.83
C LEU A 350 -24.69 10.43 -29.60
N ILE A 351 -23.95 10.93 -30.60
CA ILE A 351 -23.16 12.18 -30.55
C ILE A 351 -23.99 13.46 -30.23
N ARG A 352 -25.29 13.36 -29.97
CA ARG A 352 -26.15 14.51 -29.62
C ARG A 352 -26.97 14.33 -28.33
N PHE A 353 -26.50 13.51 -27.39
CA PHE A 353 -27.07 13.54 -26.03
C PHE A 353 -26.37 14.62 -25.20
N ASN A 354 -27.10 15.72 -24.96
CA ASN A 354 -26.86 16.79 -23.99
C ASN A 354 -25.42 17.23 -23.73
N GLU A 355 -25.17 18.52 -23.94
CA GLU A 355 -24.03 19.30 -23.45
C GLU A 355 -23.47 18.74 -22.11
N GLY A 356 -22.44 17.88 -22.18
CA GLY A 356 -21.62 17.48 -21.04
C GLY A 356 -21.74 16.07 -20.44
N ARG A 357 -22.55 15.12 -20.96
CA ARG A 357 -22.51 13.71 -20.48
C ARG A 357 -22.42 12.69 -21.61
N ALA A 358 -21.31 11.94 -21.66
CA ALA A 358 -21.16 10.81 -22.57
C ALA A 358 -22.23 9.74 -22.27
N PRO A 359 -22.86 9.14 -23.30
CA PRO A 359 -23.83 8.06 -23.12
C PRO A 359 -23.16 6.85 -22.46
N GLU A 360 -23.88 6.20 -21.53
CA GLU A 360 -23.39 4.99 -20.88
C GLU A 360 -23.33 3.84 -21.90
N PRO A 361 -22.17 3.22 -22.15
CA PRO A 361 -22.03 2.13 -23.12
C PRO A 361 -22.91 0.93 -22.73
N VAL A 362 -23.36 0.17 -23.71
CA VAL A 362 -24.08 -1.09 -23.45
C VAL A 362 -23.06 -2.16 -23.04
N PRO A 363 -23.21 -2.80 -21.87
CA PRO A 363 -22.31 -3.87 -21.44
C PRO A 363 -22.33 -5.04 -22.42
N VAL A 364 -21.14 -5.59 -22.72
CA VAL A 364 -20.96 -6.67 -23.71
C VAL A 364 -21.78 -7.90 -23.35
N GLU A 365 -21.89 -8.22 -22.06
CA GLU A 365 -22.68 -9.34 -21.58
C GLU A 365 -24.16 -9.15 -21.89
N LEU A 366 -24.68 -7.94 -21.70
CA LEU A 366 -26.09 -7.62 -21.93
C LEU A 366 -26.43 -7.50 -23.42
N ASP A 367 -25.47 -7.01 -24.22
CA ASP A 367 -25.55 -7.03 -25.69
C ASP A 367 -25.63 -8.47 -26.21
N ALA A 368 -24.80 -9.38 -25.69
CA ALA A 368 -24.84 -10.79 -26.07
C ALA A 368 -26.20 -11.46 -25.74
N VAL A 369 -26.77 -11.18 -24.56
CA VAL A 369 -28.11 -11.65 -24.18
C VAL A 369 -29.17 -11.11 -25.14
N CYS A 370 -29.13 -9.81 -25.42
CA CYS A 370 -30.06 -9.15 -26.34
C CYS A 370 -29.98 -9.74 -27.77
N MET A 371 -28.77 -9.88 -28.29
CA MET A 371 -28.54 -10.39 -29.64
C MET A 371 -28.84 -11.89 -29.79
N LYS A 372 -28.68 -12.69 -28.73
CA LYS A 372 -29.15 -14.08 -28.68
C LYS A 372 -30.68 -14.14 -28.81
N ALA A 373 -31.42 -13.30 -28.08
CA ALA A 373 -32.88 -13.25 -28.19
C ALA A 373 -33.36 -12.81 -29.60
N LEU A 374 -32.59 -11.93 -30.24
CA LEU A 374 -32.83 -11.42 -31.60
C LEU A 374 -32.25 -12.30 -32.72
N ALA A 375 -31.79 -13.51 -32.43
CA ALA A 375 -31.21 -14.38 -33.44
C ALA A 375 -32.21 -14.67 -34.59
N PHE A 376 -31.71 -14.65 -35.83
CA PHE A 376 -32.54 -14.82 -37.02
C PHE A 376 -33.29 -16.16 -37.01
N ARG A 377 -32.56 -17.26 -36.73
CA ARG A 377 -33.15 -18.60 -36.60
C ARG A 377 -33.72 -18.79 -35.21
N LYS A 378 -34.96 -19.29 -35.13
CA LYS A 378 -35.65 -19.55 -33.87
C LYS A 378 -34.86 -20.44 -32.92
N GLN A 379 -34.15 -21.45 -33.43
CA GLN A 379 -33.41 -22.43 -32.62
C GLN A 379 -32.18 -21.82 -31.93
N ASP A 380 -31.68 -20.69 -32.42
CA ASP A 380 -30.51 -20.00 -31.88
C ASP A 380 -30.89 -18.99 -30.76
N ARG A 381 -32.20 -18.78 -30.55
CA ARG A 381 -32.75 -17.94 -29.48
C ARG A 381 -32.83 -18.70 -28.16
N HIS A 382 -33.06 -17.99 -27.05
CA HIS A 382 -33.44 -18.61 -25.78
C HIS A 382 -34.65 -19.53 -25.95
N ALA A 383 -34.64 -20.67 -25.26
CA ALA A 383 -35.69 -21.67 -25.39
C ALA A 383 -37.04 -21.19 -24.84
N SER A 384 -37.04 -20.22 -23.92
CA SER A 384 -38.23 -19.64 -23.30
C SER A 384 -38.00 -18.20 -22.82
N ALA A 385 -39.09 -17.47 -22.56
CA ALA A 385 -39.02 -16.15 -21.91
C ALA A 385 -38.41 -16.20 -20.50
N LEU A 386 -38.55 -17.33 -19.80
CA LEU A 386 -37.96 -17.53 -18.47
C LEU A 386 -36.43 -17.65 -18.51
N GLU A 387 -35.87 -18.30 -19.53
CA GLU A 387 -34.42 -18.38 -19.72
C GLU A 387 -33.82 -16.99 -19.99
N LEU A 388 -34.49 -16.18 -20.82
CA LEU A 388 -34.10 -14.79 -21.08
C LEU A 388 -34.16 -13.93 -19.80
N HIS A 389 -35.21 -14.09 -18.98
CA HIS A 389 -35.29 -13.45 -17.67
C HIS A 389 -34.10 -13.80 -16.76
N GLN A 390 -33.74 -15.09 -16.69
CA GLN A 390 -32.64 -15.59 -15.85
C GLN A 390 -31.28 -15.01 -16.29
N GLU A 391 -31.01 -14.92 -17.60
CA GLU A 391 -29.76 -14.32 -18.09
C GLU A 391 -29.66 -12.82 -17.73
N VAL A 392 -30.75 -12.06 -17.84
CA VAL A 392 -30.78 -10.65 -17.39
C VAL A 392 -30.65 -10.56 -15.86
N GLN A 393 -31.24 -11.48 -15.11
CA GLN A 393 -31.10 -11.54 -13.65
C GLN A 393 -29.63 -11.75 -13.24
N LEU A 394 -28.95 -12.73 -13.84
CA LEU A 394 -27.53 -12.99 -13.58
C LEU A 394 -26.66 -11.76 -13.88
N PHE A 395 -26.97 -11.02 -14.94
CA PHE A 395 -26.30 -9.76 -15.23
C PHE A 395 -26.51 -8.72 -14.11
N LEU A 396 -27.74 -8.53 -13.65
CA LEU A 396 -28.07 -7.58 -12.57
C LEU A 396 -27.41 -7.95 -11.24
N GLU A 397 -27.42 -9.24 -10.88
CA GLU A 397 -26.70 -9.75 -9.69
C GLU A 397 -25.19 -9.49 -9.79
N GLY A 398 -24.61 -9.69 -10.98
CA GLY A 398 -23.20 -9.36 -11.25
C GLY A 398 -22.88 -7.87 -11.10
N VAL A 399 -23.77 -6.97 -11.50
CA VAL A 399 -23.62 -5.52 -11.29
C VAL A 399 -23.64 -5.18 -9.80
N GLN A 400 -24.60 -5.73 -9.05
CA GLN A 400 -24.71 -5.49 -7.61
C GLN A 400 -23.48 -5.97 -6.84
N GLU A 401 -22.96 -7.16 -7.16
CA GLU A 401 -21.77 -7.69 -6.51
C GLU A 401 -20.53 -6.85 -6.83
N ARG A 402 -20.38 -6.35 -8.07
CA ARG A 402 -19.30 -5.40 -8.41
C ARG A 402 -19.40 -4.10 -7.62
N GLN A 403 -20.59 -3.53 -7.48
CA GLN A 403 -20.82 -2.31 -6.69
C GLN A 403 -20.54 -2.54 -5.20
N ARG A 404 -20.97 -3.69 -4.65
CA ARG A 404 -20.68 -4.09 -3.28
C ARG A 404 -19.18 -4.21 -3.03
N LYS A 405 -18.45 -4.93 -3.89
CA LYS A 405 -16.99 -5.06 -3.80
C LYS A 405 -16.29 -3.71 -3.93
N ALA A 406 -16.77 -2.82 -4.81
CA ALA A 406 -16.23 -1.47 -4.95
C ALA A 406 -16.40 -0.65 -3.67
N ARG A 407 -17.58 -0.71 -3.05
CA ARG A 407 -17.86 -0.06 -1.77
C ARG A 407 -16.97 -0.61 -0.65
N GLN A 408 -16.89 -1.94 -0.52
CA GLN A 408 -16.04 -2.60 0.49
C GLN A 408 -14.56 -2.28 0.29
N CYS A 409 -14.09 -2.23 -0.96
CA CYS A 409 -12.74 -1.77 -1.30
C CYS A 409 -12.52 -0.32 -0.84
N GLY A 410 -13.47 0.59 -1.11
CA GLY A 410 -13.40 1.99 -0.67
C GLY A 410 -13.37 2.15 0.86
N GLU A 411 -14.22 1.40 1.57
CA GLU A 411 -14.24 1.38 3.04
C GLU A 411 -12.90 0.85 3.61
N ALA A 412 -12.36 -0.24 3.06
CA ALA A 412 -11.07 -0.80 3.47
C ALA A 412 -9.89 0.14 3.19
N VAL A 413 -9.87 0.84 2.05
CA VAL A 413 -8.86 1.87 1.75
C VAL A 413 -8.95 3.03 2.75
N GLN A 414 -10.16 3.45 3.12
CA GLN A 414 -10.34 4.51 4.11
C GLN A 414 -9.85 4.08 5.50
N THR A 415 -10.12 2.84 5.92
CA THR A 415 -9.58 2.26 7.15
C THR A 415 -8.04 2.23 7.11
N ALA A 416 -7.45 1.82 5.98
CA ALA A 416 -6.00 1.82 5.80
C ALA A 416 -5.40 3.22 5.98
N HIS A 417 -6.00 4.27 5.39
CA HIS A 417 -5.55 5.65 5.60
C HIS A 417 -5.51 6.05 7.08
N GLY A 418 -6.54 5.68 7.86
CA GLY A 418 -6.59 5.95 9.29
C GLY A 418 -5.44 5.28 10.05
N HIS A 419 -5.17 4.01 9.76
CA HIS A 419 -4.06 3.29 10.38
C HIS A 419 -2.68 3.79 9.94
N ILE A 420 -2.51 4.18 8.67
CA ILE A 420 -1.25 4.77 8.17
C ILE A 420 -0.98 6.10 8.90
N ALA A 421 -1.98 6.96 9.05
CA ALA A 421 -1.83 8.22 9.77
C ALA A 421 -1.46 7.99 11.25
N MET A 422 -2.11 7.02 11.90
CA MET A 422 -1.82 6.61 13.27
C MET A 422 -0.39 6.09 13.40
N TRP A 423 0.02 5.19 12.51
CA TRP A 423 1.37 4.63 12.45
C TRP A 423 2.43 5.72 12.35
N LYS A 424 2.30 6.65 11.40
CA LYS A 424 3.23 7.78 11.23
C LYS A 424 3.31 8.67 12.48
N SER A 425 2.18 8.92 13.13
CA SER A 425 2.16 9.68 14.39
C SER A 425 2.90 8.95 15.52
N LEU A 426 2.67 7.64 15.65
CA LEU A 426 3.32 6.82 16.68
C LEU A 426 4.82 6.68 16.44
N GLU A 427 5.28 6.59 15.19
CA GLU A 427 6.72 6.58 14.89
C GLU A 427 7.40 7.90 15.26
N ALA A 428 6.76 9.03 14.98
CA ALA A 428 7.26 10.33 15.42
C ALA A 428 7.32 10.43 16.96
N GLU A 429 6.31 9.93 17.67
CA GLU A 429 6.31 9.89 19.14
C GLU A 429 7.40 8.95 19.67
N ALA A 430 7.59 7.78 19.06
CA ALA A 430 8.64 6.82 19.43
C ALA A 430 10.04 7.45 19.27
N ALA A 431 10.29 8.15 18.15
CA ALA A 431 11.55 8.86 17.93
C ALA A 431 11.80 9.93 19.01
N GLY A 432 10.78 10.70 19.38
CA GLY A 432 10.85 11.67 20.48
C GLY A 432 11.13 11.01 21.83
N ALA A 433 10.49 9.88 22.13
CA ALA A 433 10.71 9.10 23.34
C ALA A 433 12.14 8.53 23.42
N HIS A 434 12.70 8.09 22.28
CA HIS A 434 14.09 7.65 22.19
C HIS A 434 15.07 8.79 22.45
N GLU A 435 14.85 9.97 21.88
CA GLU A 435 15.73 11.11 22.13
C GLU A 435 15.65 11.57 23.58
N ALA A 436 14.47 11.56 24.19
CA ALA A 436 14.31 11.82 25.63
C ALA A 436 15.09 10.81 26.48
N ALA A 437 15.05 9.52 26.13
CA ALA A 437 15.82 8.48 26.80
C ALA A 437 17.35 8.71 26.63
N ARG A 438 17.82 9.06 25.43
CA ARG A 438 19.23 9.41 25.17
C ARG A 438 19.68 10.66 25.94
N ALA A 439 18.79 11.65 26.09
CA ALA A 439 19.06 12.85 26.87
C ALA A 439 19.20 12.55 28.36
N LEU A 440 18.39 11.64 28.91
CA LEU A 440 18.53 11.14 30.28
C LEU A 440 19.83 10.34 30.45
N GLU A 441 20.15 9.46 29.50
CA GLU A 441 21.37 8.66 29.51
C GLU A 441 22.64 9.53 29.54
N ARG A 442 22.65 10.67 28.83
CA ARG A 442 23.75 11.64 28.88
C ARG A 442 23.94 12.32 30.25
N LYS A 443 22.89 12.38 31.08
CA LYS A 443 22.90 13.09 32.37
C LYS A 443 23.20 12.18 33.56
N LEU A 444 22.78 10.91 33.51
CA LEU A 444 22.85 9.97 34.62
C LEU A 444 24.21 9.25 34.66
N ARG A 445 24.97 9.40 35.75
CA ARG A 445 26.32 8.79 35.94
C ARG A 445 26.36 7.61 36.93
N PRO A 446 25.67 7.61 38.10
CA PRO A 446 25.64 6.44 38.99
C PRO A 446 24.64 5.35 38.53
N LEU A 447 24.89 4.08 38.90
CA LEU A 447 24.01 2.93 38.62
C LEU A 447 22.65 3.02 39.34
N ASP A 448 22.59 3.69 40.49
CA ASP A 448 21.47 3.62 41.43
C ASP A 448 20.24 4.49 41.05
N ASP A 449 20.35 5.33 40.02
CA ASP A 449 19.28 6.26 39.60
C ASP A 449 18.80 6.03 38.14
N LYS A 450 18.91 4.80 37.66
CA LYS A 450 18.53 4.42 36.27
C LYS A 450 17.04 4.13 36.07
N SER A 451 16.22 4.23 37.12
CA SER A 451 14.78 3.93 37.05
C SER A 451 14.04 4.81 36.03
N SER A 452 14.35 6.11 36.01
CA SER A 452 13.82 7.09 35.06
C SER A 452 14.21 6.78 33.61
N LEU A 453 15.46 6.37 33.37
CA LEU A 453 15.94 5.91 32.07
C LEU A 453 15.23 4.62 31.63
N TRP A 454 15.02 3.66 32.54
CA TRP A 454 14.31 2.42 32.23
C TRP A 454 12.85 2.67 31.88
N GLN A 455 12.18 3.58 32.60
CA GLN A 455 10.81 3.99 32.29
C GLN A 455 10.74 4.69 30.93
N ALA A 456 11.66 5.61 30.63
CA ALA A 456 11.72 6.28 29.33
C ALA A 456 11.93 5.27 28.18
N ARG A 457 12.86 4.31 28.34
CA ARG A 457 13.09 3.23 27.36
C ARG A 457 11.91 2.28 27.25
N ALA A 458 11.24 1.96 28.35
CA ALA A 458 10.04 1.12 28.35
C ALA A 458 8.88 1.80 27.63
N ARG A 459 8.71 3.12 27.82
CA ARG A 459 7.74 3.94 27.09
C ARG A 459 8.04 3.93 25.58
N ALA A 460 9.28 4.20 25.18
CA ALA A 460 9.68 4.13 23.77
C ALA A 460 9.34 2.77 23.14
N ARG A 461 9.70 1.66 23.79
CA ARG A 461 9.36 0.30 23.36
C ARG A 461 7.86 -0.02 23.37
N SER A 462 7.06 0.68 24.17
CA SER A 462 5.60 0.53 24.15
C SER A 462 5.04 1.18 22.90
N ILE A 463 5.42 2.43 22.63
CA ILE A 463 4.96 3.19 21.46
C ILE A 463 5.40 2.48 20.17
N GLU A 464 6.61 1.93 20.11
CA GLU A 464 7.07 1.13 18.97
C GLU A 464 6.20 -0.10 18.70
N ARG A 465 5.73 -0.78 19.76
CA ARG A 465 4.81 -1.92 19.60
C ARG A 465 3.46 -1.47 19.07
N ASP A 466 2.96 -0.34 19.54
CA ASP A 466 1.70 0.23 19.07
C ASP A 466 1.82 0.70 17.61
N ALA A 467 2.97 1.29 17.23
CA ALA A 467 3.28 1.67 15.85
C ALA A 467 3.32 0.44 14.94
N ALA A 468 3.98 -0.64 15.38
CA ALA A 468 4.02 -1.90 14.65
C ALA A 468 2.62 -2.52 14.47
N ALA A 469 1.77 -2.44 15.50
CA ALA A 469 0.38 -2.88 15.39
C ALA A 469 -0.40 -2.05 14.36
N ALA A 470 -0.29 -0.72 14.40
CA ALA A 470 -0.93 0.17 13.43
C ALA A 470 -0.48 -0.12 11.97
N PHE A 471 0.81 -0.41 11.76
CA PHE A 471 1.32 -0.84 10.46
C PHE A 471 0.68 -2.15 9.98
N VAL A 472 0.55 -3.15 10.86
CA VAL A 472 -0.09 -4.44 10.52
C VAL A 472 -1.56 -4.26 10.17
N GLU A 473 -2.29 -3.41 10.90
CA GLU A 473 -3.70 -3.10 10.59
C GLU A 473 -3.84 -2.37 9.25
N ALA A 474 -2.94 -1.42 8.95
CA ALA A 474 -2.91 -0.76 7.64
C ALA A 474 -2.68 -1.74 6.48
N SER A 475 -1.67 -2.61 6.59
CA SER A 475 -1.35 -3.61 5.58
C SER A 475 -2.48 -4.64 5.40
N SER A 476 -3.13 -5.04 6.50
CA SER A 476 -4.28 -5.96 6.48
C SER A 476 -5.48 -5.33 5.78
N ALA A 477 -5.80 -4.06 6.09
CA ALA A 477 -6.88 -3.33 5.43
C ALA A 477 -6.64 -3.17 3.92
N LEU A 478 -5.40 -2.89 3.49
CA LEU A 478 -5.03 -2.84 2.07
C LEU A 478 -5.14 -4.22 1.40
N THR A 479 -4.76 -5.29 2.09
CA THR A 479 -4.92 -6.67 1.59
C THR A 479 -6.41 -7.00 1.38
N VAL A 480 -7.29 -6.60 2.30
CA VAL A 480 -8.74 -6.74 2.15
C VAL A 480 -9.24 -5.93 0.94
N ALA A 481 -8.81 -4.68 0.78
CA ALA A 481 -9.18 -3.86 -0.36
C ALA A 481 -8.80 -4.52 -1.70
N LEU A 482 -7.57 -5.00 -1.81
CA LEU A 482 -7.05 -5.68 -3.01
C LEU A 482 -7.72 -7.03 -3.26
N SER A 483 -8.20 -7.72 -2.23
CA SER A 483 -9.00 -8.95 -2.40
C SER A 483 -10.35 -8.68 -3.08
N HIS A 484 -10.95 -7.50 -2.85
CA HIS A 484 -12.17 -7.07 -3.51
C HIS A 484 -11.91 -6.54 -4.92
N GLN A 485 -10.84 -5.75 -5.10
CA GLN A 485 -10.43 -5.16 -6.37
C GLN A 485 -8.90 -5.20 -6.55
N PRO A 486 -8.34 -6.26 -7.16
CA PRO A 486 -6.88 -6.41 -7.31
C PRO A 486 -6.20 -5.33 -8.14
N ALA A 487 -6.95 -4.71 -9.07
CA ALA A 487 -6.48 -3.66 -9.97
C ALA A 487 -6.76 -2.23 -9.44
N ASN A 488 -7.16 -2.08 -8.18
CA ASN A 488 -7.41 -0.76 -7.60
C ASN A 488 -6.09 0.02 -7.44
N ALA A 489 -5.87 1.01 -8.29
CA ALA A 489 -4.62 1.78 -8.33
C ALA A 489 -4.31 2.49 -7.00
N ALA A 490 -5.32 3.02 -6.31
CA ALA A 490 -5.12 3.71 -5.03
C ALA A 490 -4.63 2.74 -3.94
N ALA A 491 -5.27 1.57 -3.81
CA ALA A 491 -4.87 0.55 -2.83
C ALA A 491 -3.47 -0.01 -3.13
N ARG A 492 -3.16 -0.27 -4.42
CA ARG A 492 -1.83 -0.73 -4.86
C ARG A 492 -0.75 0.31 -4.53
N GLN A 493 -0.97 1.57 -4.87
CA GLN A 493 -0.03 2.65 -4.58
C GLN A 493 0.21 2.83 -3.08
N LEU A 494 -0.84 2.81 -2.26
CA LEU A 494 -0.71 2.90 -0.79
C LEU A 494 0.10 1.74 -0.21
N MET A 495 -0.09 0.53 -0.73
CA MET A 495 0.67 -0.65 -0.31
C MET A 495 2.15 -0.49 -0.68
N ALA A 496 2.45 0.02 -1.87
CA ALA A 496 3.81 0.29 -2.30
C ALA A 496 4.47 1.40 -1.44
N ASP A 497 3.76 2.50 -1.16
CA ASP A 497 4.25 3.61 -0.32
C ASP A 497 4.57 3.14 1.10
N LEU A 498 3.66 2.35 1.69
CA LEU A 498 3.81 1.82 3.05
C LEU A 498 5.06 0.93 3.18
N TYR A 499 5.27 0.02 2.23
CA TYR A 499 6.43 -0.87 2.24
C TYR A 499 7.71 -0.22 1.73
N TRP A 500 7.63 0.90 1.00
CA TRP A 500 8.80 1.70 0.61
C TRP A 500 9.47 2.34 1.82
N GLU A 501 8.68 2.87 2.77
CA GLU A 501 9.23 3.42 4.02
C GLU A 501 9.94 2.32 4.84
N LYS A 502 9.34 1.13 4.96
CA LYS A 502 10.00 -0.03 5.62
C LYS A 502 11.22 -0.57 4.88
N PHE A 503 11.20 -0.55 3.55
CA PHE A 503 12.36 -0.89 2.74
C PHE A 503 13.55 0.04 3.06
N ARG A 504 13.30 1.36 3.17
CA ARG A 504 14.35 2.33 3.52
C ARG A 504 14.89 2.15 4.92
N GLU A 505 14.03 1.92 5.91
CA GLU A 505 14.45 1.64 7.28
C GLU A 505 15.34 0.38 7.36
N ALA A 506 14.96 -0.68 6.65
CA ALA A 506 15.74 -1.91 6.57
C ALA A 506 17.13 -1.67 5.93
N GLU A 507 17.19 -0.83 4.90
CA GLU A 507 18.45 -0.43 4.25
C GLU A 507 19.34 0.39 5.19
N GLU A 508 18.77 1.34 5.92
CA GLU A 508 19.50 2.13 6.90
C GLU A 508 20.04 1.24 8.04
N ALA A 509 19.25 0.28 8.51
CA ALA A 509 19.61 -0.68 9.55
C ALA A 509 20.58 -1.78 9.07
N GLY A 510 20.68 -2.02 7.76
CA GLY A 510 21.45 -3.13 7.20
C GLY A 510 20.80 -4.51 7.42
N ASP A 511 19.48 -4.58 7.55
CA ASP A 511 18.72 -5.84 7.67
C ASP A 511 18.42 -6.40 6.27
N GLU A 512 19.28 -7.28 5.78
CA GLU A 512 19.15 -7.89 4.44
C GLU A 512 17.83 -8.67 4.27
N LYS A 513 17.34 -9.31 5.34
CA LYS A 513 16.12 -10.13 5.26
C LYS A 513 14.89 -9.25 5.09
N ALA A 514 14.79 -8.20 5.90
CA ALA A 514 13.71 -7.22 5.79
C ALA A 514 13.76 -6.49 4.45
N LEU A 515 14.96 -6.13 3.97
CA LEU A 515 15.17 -5.44 2.70
C LEU A 515 14.65 -6.26 1.51
N LEU A 516 14.94 -7.57 1.47
CA LEU A 516 14.44 -8.46 0.41
C LEU A 516 12.91 -8.61 0.46
N LEU A 517 12.34 -8.77 1.66
CA LEU A 517 10.89 -8.92 1.84
C LEU A 517 10.14 -7.65 1.38
N HIS A 518 10.56 -6.48 1.88
CA HIS A 518 9.91 -5.22 1.58
C HIS A 518 10.07 -4.84 0.12
N LYS A 519 11.26 -5.08 -0.47
CA LYS A 519 11.48 -4.91 -1.92
C LYS A 519 10.45 -5.67 -2.74
N ARG A 520 10.23 -6.95 -2.44
CA ARG A 520 9.28 -7.79 -3.19
C ARG A 520 7.86 -7.26 -3.11
N THR A 521 7.43 -6.79 -1.92
CA THR A 521 6.10 -6.20 -1.75
C THR A 521 5.95 -4.92 -2.56
N VAL A 522 6.96 -4.04 -2.55
CA VAL A 522 6.96 -2.82 -3.38
C VAL A 522 6.88 -3.19 -4.86
N GLU A 523 7.71 -4.11 -5.36
CA GLU A 523 7.70 -4.53 -6.78
C GLU A 523 6.36 -5.11 -7.24
N GLN A 524 5.61 -5.78 -6.35
CA GLN A 524 4.32 -6.37 -6.68
C GLN A 524 3.19 -5.33 -6.85
N HIS A 525 3.28 -4.21 -6.12
CA HIS A 525 2.20 -3.23 -6.00
C HIS A 525 2.55 -1.87 -6.60
N ASP A 526 3.82 -1.63 -6.93
CA ASP A 526 4.28 -0.39 -7.55
C ASP A 526 3.86 -0.31 -9.02
N ASP A 527 2.98 0.64 -9.33
CA ASP A 527 2.56 0.96 -10.69
C ASP A 527 3.37 2.15 -11.27
N GLY A 528 4.49 2.55 -10.63
CA GLY A 528 5.36 3.61 -11.17
C GLY A 528 6.62 3.94 -10.37
N PRO A 529 6.52 4.75 -9.30
CA PRO A 529 7.62 5.59 -8.80
C PRO A 529 8.82 4.85 -8.20
N TYR A 530 8.67 3.60 -7.78
CA TYR A 530 9.71 2.92 -7.00
C TYR A 530 10.59 1.99 -7.82
N ARG A 531 10.13 1.47 -8.95
CA ARG A 531 10.88 0.50 -9.77
C ARG A 531 12.28 0.97 -10.13
N ALA A 532 12.44 2.23 -10.57
CA ALA A 532 13.75 2.81 -10.86
C ALA A 532 14.58 3.07 -9.58
N ARG A 533 13.91 3.48 -8.49
CA ARG A 533 14.56 3.75 -7.20
C ARG A 533 15.04 2.47 -6.50
N LEU A 534 14.39 1.34 -6.77
CA LEU A 534 14.77 0.02 -6.28
C LEU A 534 16.04 -0.54 -6.93
N VAL A 535 16.40 -0.06 -8.14
CA VAL A 535 17.72 -0.33 -8.72
C VAL A 535 18.78 0.37 -7.86
N GLY A 536 18.58 1.67 -7.61
CA GLY A 536 19.35 2.42 -6.63
C GLY A 536 20.73 2.89 -7.10
N ASP A 537 20.98 2.89 -8.40
CA ASP A 537 22.21 3.43 -8.97
C ASP A 537 22.44 4.88 -8.52
N GLY A 538 23.70 5.24 -8.32
CA GLY A 538 24.13 6.56 -7.90
C GLY A 538 25.14 7.17 -8.87
N THR A 539 25.55 8.40 -8.59
CA THR A 539 26.53 9.13 -9.40
C THR A 539 27.84 9.34 -8.66
N LEU A 540 28.94 9.20 -9.39
CA LEU A 540 30.29 9.52 -8.92
C LEU A 540 30.88 10.69 -9.71
N SER A 541 31.32 11.71 -8.99
CA SER A 541 32.19 12.78 -9.48
C SER A 541 33.55 12.69 -8.79
N VAL A 542 34.65 12.87 -9.54
CA VAL A 542 36.00 12.87 -8.95
C VAL A 542 36.69 14.20 -9.25
N ARG A 543 37.27 14.79 -8.21
CA ARG A 543 38.05 16.03 -8.26
C ARG A 543 39.40 15.79 -7.61
N THR A 544 40.48 15.93 -8.36
CA THR A 544 41.83 15.88 -7.79
C THR A 544 42.36 17.24 -7.44
N ARG A 545 43.20 17.26 -6.42
CA ARG A 545 43.90 18.44 -5.92
C ARG A 545 45.32 18.06 -5.56
N ALA A 546 46.18 19.05 -5.45
CA ALA A 546 47.51 18.90 -4.89
C ALA A 546 47.87 20.13 -4.08
N TYR A 547 48.74 19.96 -3.09
CA TYR A 547 49.36 21.12 -2.46
C TYR A 547 50.36 21.74 -3.45
N SER A 548 50.17 23.03 -3.75
CA SER A 548 50.99 23.79 -4.71
C SER A 548 52.22 24.42 -4.10
N CYS A 549 52.23 24.61 -2.78
CA CYS A 549 53.38 25.19 -2.11
C CYS A 549 54.39 24.11 -1.78
N ALA A 550 55.66 24.43 -1.93
CA ALA A 550 56.78 23.67 -1.38
C ALA A 550 56.78 23.68 0.16
N CYS A 551 55.66 23.87 0.87
CA CYS A 551 55.63 24.05 2.32
C CYS A 551 56.11 22.82 3.12
N LEU A 552 56.14 21.61 2.54
CA LEU A 552 56.77 20.46 3.18
C LEU A 552 58.29 20.37 2.86
N SER A 553 58.72 20.87 1.70
CA SER A 553 60.13 20.90 1.29
C SER A 553 60.90 22.19 1.67
N GLN A 554 60.20 23.29 1.93
CA GLN A 554 60.67 24.66 2.29
C GLN A 554 60.01 25.20 3.58
N GLY A 555 59.45 24.32 4.41
CA GLY A 555 58.37 24.66 5.34
C GLY A 555 58.53 25.82 6.31
N ARG A 556 57.39 26.46 6.59
CA ARG A 556 57.22 27.36 7.73
C ARG A 556 57.38 26.53 8.99
N GLU A 557 58.18 27.10 9.84
CA GLU A 557 58.50 26.63 11.15
C GLU A 557 57.27 26.65 12.07
N ALA A 558 56.63 25.49 12.34
CA ALA A 558 55.49 25.37 13.27
C ALA A 558 55.94 24.88 14.65
N ASN A 559 55.45 25.50 15.72
CA ASN A 559 55.72 25.07 17.10
C ASN A 559 54.90 23.80 17.40
N PRO A 560 55.47 22.77 18.07
CA PRO A 560 54.71 21.62 18.58
C PRO A 560 53.39 21.96 19.29
N SER A 561 53.25 23.14 19.91
CA SER A 561 52.00 23.60 20.53
C SER A 561 50.87 23.93 19.55
N GLU A 562 51.18 24.26 18.28
CA GLU A 562 50.19 24.60 17.24
C GLU A 562 49.58 23.35 16.58
N LEU A 563 50.26 22.20 16.70
CA LEU A 563 49.81 20.90 16.18
C LEU A 563 48.92 20.14 17.16
N VAL A 564 48.57 20.78 18.27
CA VAL A 564 47.69 20.21 19.28
C VAL A 564 46.28 20.14 18.68
N HIS A 565 45.91 18.96 18.21
CA HIS A 565 44.54 18.65 17.85
C HIS A 565 43.63 18.92 19.06
N GLN A 566 42.56 19.66 18.82
CA GLN A 566 41.57 20.09 19.81
C GLN A 566 41.20 18.94 20.74
N GLY A 567 41.65 19.04 21.99
CA GLY A 567 41.38 18.04 23.02
C GLY A 567 42.18 18.23 24.30
N PHE A 568 43.52 18.24 24.25
CA PHE A 568 44.37 18.25 25.47
C PHE A 568 45.78 18.82 25.24
N HIS A 569 46.27 19.62 26.19
CA HIS A 569 47.62 20.23 26.16
C HIS A 569 48.73 19.20 26.46
N PRO A 570 49.84 19.19 25.69
CA PRO A 570 50.84 18.10 25.72
C PRO A 570 51.66 17.98 27.02
N TRP A 571 51.61 18.97 27.92
CA TRP A 571 52.47 19.01 29.11
C TRP A 571 51.76 18.90 30.45
N SER A 572 50.42 18.88 30.49
CA SER A 572 49.68 18.94 31.77
C SER A 572 48.68 17.82 32.01
N GLY A 573 48.18 17.15 30.96
CA GLY A 573 47.16 16.11 31.11
C GLY A 573 45.89 16.57 31.87
N ARG A 574 45.60 17.87 31.95
CA ARG A 574 44.44 18.41 32.67
C ARG A 574 43.28 18.75 31.74
N ALA A 575 42.07 18.48 32.19
CA ALA A 575 40.87 19.21 31.77
C ALA A 575 40.86 20.62 32.43
N LEU A 576 40.14 21.57 31.83
CA LEU A 576 40.04 22.99 32.23
C LEU A 576 39.50 23.23 33.66
N ASP A 577 39.13 22.19 34.42
CA ASP A 577 38.49 22.28 35.73
C ASP A 577 39.39 21.97 36.94
N GLY A 578 40.65 21.57 36.72
CA GLY A 578 41.71 21.64 37.73
C GLY A 578 41.62 20.66 38.91
N ARG A 579 42.42 19.58 38.81
CA ARG A 579 43.20 18.81 39.85
C ARG A 579 42.99 17.28 39.72
N PRO A 580 43.92 16.40 40.18
CA PRO A 580 45.26 16.61 40.75
C PRO A 580 46.41 16.05 39.87
N GLU A 581 47.64 16.19 40.36
CA GLU A 581 48.94 16.24 39.66
C GLU A 581 49.52 14.89 39.17
N LEU A 582 50.00 14.86 37.92
CA LEU A 582 51.10 13.98 37.50
C LEU A 582 52.43 14.63 37.89
N ALA A 583 52.80 14.52 39.17
CA ALA A 583 54.15 14.86 39.62
C ALA A 583 55.14 13.85 39.00
N GLY A 584 55.77 14.21 37.88
CA GLY A 584 56.80 13.35 37.29
C GLY A 584 57.23 13.69 35.87
N ILE A 585 56.45 14.44 35.09
CA ILE A 585 56.87 14.86 33.73
C ILE A 585 57.63 16.19 33.82
N ARG A 586 58.79 16.20 34.49
CA ARG A 586 59.66 17.39 34.59
C ARG A 586 61.08 17.20 34.05
N GLU A 587 61.38 16.07 33.43
CA GLU A 587 62.70 15.84 32.81
C GLU A 587 62.54 15.46 31.35
N LEU A 588 62.24 16.47 30.54
CA LEU A 588 62.72 16.63 29.18
C LEU A 588 62.76 18.16 29.00
N GLU A 589 63.80 18.80 29.53
CA GLU A 589 64.10 20.18 29.16
C GLU A 589 64.12 20.28 27.62
N PRO A 590 63.50 21.32 27.04
CA PRO A 590 63.50 21.51 25.60
C PRO A 590 64.90 21.92 25.14
N ALA A 591 65.77 20.96 24.87
CA ALA A 591 66.90 21.20 23.99
C ALA A 591 66.34 21.44 22.58
N GLY A 592 66.03 22.70 22.27
CA GLY A 592 65.62 23.19 20.96
C GLY A 592 64.16 22.89 20.62
N ALA A 593 63.29 23.91 20.69
CA ALA A 593 62.04 23.90 19.92
C ALA A 593 62.41 24.06 18.44
N GLU A 594 62.84 22.96 17.81
CA GLU A 594 62.99 22.93 16.37
C GLU A 594 61.63 22.90 15.72
N ASN A 595 61.51 23.65 14.64
CA ASN A 595 60.23 23.89 14.04
C ASN A 595 59.84 22.78 13.06
N LEU A 596 58.56 22.42 13.08
CA LEU A 596 58.01 21.29 12.33
C LEU A 596 57.50 21.74 10.97
N ARG A 597 57.59 20.86 9.96
CA ARG A 597 57.08 21.14 8.62
C ARG A 597 55.68 20.55 8.43
N VAL A 598 54.70 21.42 8.21
CA VAL A 598 53.29 21.11 7.93
C VAL A 598 52.69 22.16 7.02
N HIS A 599 51.60 21.84 6.33
CA HIS A 599 50.84 22.85 5.61
C HIS A 599 50.18 23.83 6.59
N GLY A 600 50.46 25.13 6.42
CA GLY A 600 49.92 26.18 7.29
C GLY A 600 48.38 26.28 7.24
N PRO A 601 47.74 26.97 8.21
CA PRO A 601 46.27 27.10 8.26
C PRO A 601 45.66 27.72 6.99
N GLY A 602 46.40 28.54 6.25
CA GLY A 602 46.00 29.12 4.96
C GLY A 602 46.39 28.32 3.71
N CYS A 603 47.11 27.20 3.87
CA CYS A 603 47.51 26.36 2.75
C CYS A 603 46.36 25.40 2.39
N SER A 604 45.67 25.70 1.30
CA SER A 604 44.61 24.86 0.76
C SER A 604 45.11 24.17 -0.52
N PRO A 605 44.78 22.89 -0.73
CA PRO A 605 45.19 22.20 -1.95
C PRO A 605 44.46 22.82 -3.16
N VAL A 606 45.19 23.03 -4.24
CA VAL A 606 44.67 23.62 -5.49
C VAL A 606 44.19 22.52 -6.43
N PRO A 607 43.22 22.81 -7.32
CA PRO A 607 42.78 21.84 -8.33
C PRO A 607 43.96 21.29 -9.15
N LEU A 608 44.00 19.96 -9.29
CA LEU A 608 44.94 19.24 -10.13
C LEU A 608 44.14 18.56 -11.23
N VAL A 609 44.51 18.79 -12.49
CA VAL A 609 43.83 18.26 -13.68
C VAL A 609 44.68 17.18 -14.32
N GLY A 610 44.05 16.17 -14.92
CA GLY A 610 44.75 15.15 -15.70
C GLY A 610 45.18 13.91 -14.91
N ALA A 611 44.65 13.70 -13.70
CA ALA A 611 44.92 12.44 -12.99
C ALA A 611 44.04 11.33 -13.57
N GLU A 612 44.66 10.23 -13.96
CA GLU A 612 44.00 9.06 -14.53
C GLU A 612 43.34 8.24 -13.42
N VAL A 613 42.08 7.83 -13.61
CA VAL A 613 41.30 7.10 -12.60
C VAL A 613 40.82 5.75 -13.13
N TRP A 614 41.04 4.70 -12.35
CA TRP A 614 40.51 3.35 -12.56
C TRP A 614 39.63 2.92 -11.41
N LEU A 615 38.49 2.33 -11.72
CA LEU A 615 37.47 1.88 -10.78
C LEU A 615 37.43 0.35 -10.68
N PHE A 616 37.40 -0.15 -9.45
CA PHE A 616 37.14 -1.56 -9.11
C PHE A 616 35.95 -1.66 -8.17
N ALA A 617 35.08 -2.65 -8.36
CA ALA A 617 34.02 -2.97 -7.39
C ALA A 617 34.57 -3.96 -6.36
N TYR A 618 34.20 -3.81 -5.09
CA TYR A 618 34.50 -4.84 -4.10
C TYR A 618 33.54 -6.01 -4.25
N GLN A 619 34.08 -7.22 -4.32
CA GLN A 619 33.32 -8.46 -4.30
C GLN A 619 33.86 -9.38 -3.21
N GLU A 620 32.95 -10.06 -2.51
CA GLU A 620 33.33 -11.05 -1.52
C GLU A 620 33.74 -12.36 -2.20
N ILE A 621 35.02 -12.73 -2.05
CA ILE A 621 35.60 -13.95 -2.61
C ILE A 621 36.40 -14.63 -1.51
N ASP A 622 36.06 -15.90 -1.23
CA ASP A 622 36.66 -16.68 -0.15
C ASP A 622 36.67 -15.93 1.21
N GLY A 623 35.62 -15.15 1.48
CA GLY A 623 35.43 -14.37 2.70
C GLY A 623 36.19 -13.04 2.79
N LEU A 624 36.99 -12.69 1.78
CA LEU A 624 37.67 -11.40 1.64
C LEU A 624 36.92 -10.46 0.69
N LEU A 625 36.87 -9.16 0.99
CA LEU A 625 36.39 -8.15 0.04
C LEU A 625 37.53 -7.75 -0.91
N ILE A 626 37.54 -8.34 -2.10
CA ILE A 626 38.59 -8.15 -3.10
C ILE A 626 38.11 -7.19 -4.19
N PRO A 627 38.93 -6.20 -4.62
CA PRO A 627 38.61 -5.36 -5.76
C PRO A 627 38.63 -6.17 -7.06
N VAL A 628 37.53 -6.17 -7.80
CA VAL A 628 37.37 -6.84 -9.10
C VAL A 628 36.94 -5.86 -10.18
N THR A 629 37.13 -6.24 -11.44
CA THR A 629 36.65 -5.44 -12.58
C THR A 629 35.13 -5.38 -12.55
N PRO A 630 34.51 -4.19 -12.44
CA PRO A 630 33.06 -4.05 -12.44
C PRO A 630 32.48 -4.32 -13.84
N GLU A 631 31.20 -4.63 -13.92
CA GLU A 631 30.49 -4.74 -15.19
C GLU A 631 30.54 -3.41 -15.97
N GLY A 632 30.79 -3.49 -17.27
CA GLY A 632 30.90 -2.34 -18.16
C GLY A 632 31.91 -2.54 -19.29
N PRO A 633 31.98 -1.61 -20.24
CA PRO A 633 32.94 -1.68 -21.34
C PRO A 633 34.37 -1.64 -20.78
N PRO A 634 35.24 -2.58 -21.18
CA PRO A 634 36.64 -2.57 -20.77
C PRO A 634 37.33 -1.32 -21.34
N GLY A 635 38.10 -0.65 -20.50
CA GLY A 635 38.84 0.55 -20.87
C GLY A 635 40.34 0.29 -21.06
N LYS A 636 41.13 1.34 -20.83
CA LYS A 636 42.59 1.27 -20.75
C LYS A 636 43.03 0.48 -19.51
N PRO A 637 43.93 -0.52 -19.62
CA PRO A 637 44.38 -1.31 -18.47
C PRO A 637 45.13 -0.44 -17.45
N VAL A 638 45.07 -0.84 -16.17
CA VAL A 638 45.85 -0.18 -15.12
C VAL A 638 47.35 -0.37 -15.38
N PRO A 639 48.17 0.70 -15.35
CA PRO A 639 49.62 0.58 -15.47
C PRO A 639 50.22 -0.34 -14.41
N GLU A 640 51.07 -1.29 -14.80
CA GLU A 640 51.68 -2.25 -13.86
C GLU A 640 52.49 -1.55 -12.76
N LYS A 641 53.15 -0.43 -13.09
CA LYS A 641 53.85 0.42 -12.11
C LYS A 641 52.91 0.95 -11.03
N LEU A 642 51.66 1.30 -11.39
CA LEU A 642 50.66 1.79 -10.45
C LEU A 642 50.24 0.68 -9.47
N VAL A 643 49.98 -0.52 -9.99
CA VAL A 643 49.61 -1.68 -9.18
C VAL A 643 50.74 -2.06 -8.22
N LYS A 644 51.98 -2.15 -8.70
CA LYS A 644 53.14 -2.49 -7.86
C LYS A 644 53.43 -1.45 -6.77
N ALA A 645 53.21 -0.16 -7.08
CA ALA A 645 53.41 0.91 -6.11
C ALA A 645 52.33 0.91 -5.02
N LEU A 646 51.08 0.61 -5.39
CA LEU A 646 49.98 0.63 -4.45
C LEU A 646 49.89 -0.66 -3.65
N PHE A 647 50.12 -1.84 -4.24
CA PHE A 647 49.88 -3.15 -3.62
C PHE A 647 51.18 -3.95 -3.48
N PRO A 648 51.55 -4.34 -2.25
CA PRO A 648 52.72 -5.18 -2.03
C PRO A 648 52.53 -6.59 -2.60
N ALA A 649 53.64 -7.25 -2.96
CA ALA A 649 53.63 -8.62 -3.45
C ALA A 649 52.93 -9.56 -2.43
N GLY A 650 52.02 -10.41 -2.92
CA GLY A 650 51.27 -11.36 -2.09
C GLY A 650 50.07 -10.78 -1.34
N SER A 651 49.74 -9.49 -1.49
CA SER A 651 48.50 -8.94 -0.95
C SER A 651 47.28 -9.56 -1.67
N PRO A 652 46.31 -10.15 -0.94
CA PRO A 652 45.08 -10.64 -1.56
C PRO A 652 44.17 -9.51 -2.04
N PHE A 653 44.46 -8.25 -1.65
CA PHE A 653 43.78 -7.04 -2.10
C PHE A 653 44.25 -6.54 -3.48
N VAL A 654 45.25 -7.16 -4.09
CA VAL A 654 45.64 -6.86 -5.48
C VAL A 654 44.40 -7.02 -6.36
N PRO A 655 43.99 -5.97 -7.10
CA PRO A 655 42.78 -6.02 -7.90
C PRO A 655 42.81 -7.13 -8.95
N ARG A 656 41.68 -7.83 -9.12
CA ARG A 656 41.54 -8.87 -10.14
C ARG A 656 40.95 -8.28 -11.43
N GLY A 657 41.64 -8.51 -12.55
CA GLY A 657 41.25 -8.04 -13.87
C GLY A 657 41.80 -6.64 -14.22
N GLN A 658 41.20 -5.99 -15.21
CA GLN A 658 41.74 -4.76 -15.81
C GLN A 658 41.19 -3.46 -15.19
N GLY A 659 40.11 -3.53 -14.41
CA GLY A 659 39.40 -2.35 -13.90
C GLY A 659 38.65 -1.57 -14.98
N ARG A 660 37.76 -0.66 -14.57
CA ARG A 660 37.06 0.25 -15.47
C ARG A 660 37.75 1.61 -15.47
N TYR A 661 38.31 2.02 -16.60
CA TYR A 661 38.92 3.34 -16.74
C TYR A 661 37.83 4.42 -16.83
N LEU A 662 37.88 5.42 -15.95
CA LEU A 662 36.90 6.51 -15.88
C LEU A 662 37.32 7.78 -16.64
N GLY A 663 38.59 7.86 -17.05
CA GLY A 663 39.15 9.05 -17.70
C GLY A 663 40.00 9.92 -16.78
N PRO A 664 40.57 11.01 -17.32
CA PRO A 664 41.32 11.99 -16.54
C PRO A 664 40.37 12.89 -15.72
N THR A 665 40.79 13.26 -14.53
CA THR A 665 40.06 14.22 -13.67
C THR A 665 40.22 15.67 -14.13
N PRO A 666 39.28 16.57 -13.81
CA PRO A 666 38.00 16.30 -13.13
C PRO A 666 36.94 15.73 -14.09
N PHE A 667 36.06 14.88 -13.59
CA PHE A 667 34.87 14.42 -14.33
C PHE A 667 33.65 14.34 -13.40
N ASP A 668 32.45 14.38 -14.00
CA ASP A 668 31.18 14.42 -13.30
C ASP A 668 30.20 13.35 -13.75
N GLY A 669 29.35 12.92 -12.82
CA GLY A 669 28.10 12.25 -13.15
C GLY A 669 28.25 10.86 -13.75
N ILE A 670 29.32 10.13 -13.43
CA ILE A 670 29.44 8.73 -13.83
C ILE A 670 28.40 7.91 -13.06
N GLN A 671 27.44 7.33 -13.77
CA GLN A 671 26.47 6.41 -13.20
C GLN A 671 27.13 5.09 -12.83
N LEU A 672 26.93 4.67 -11.57
CA LEU A 672 27.45 3.42 -11.02
C LEU A 672 26.37 2.70 -10.21
N PRO A 673 26.34 1.36 -10.26
CA PRO A 673 25.51 0.58 -9.35
C PRO A 673 25.80 0.92 -7.89
N MET A 674 24.79 0.78 -7.02
CA MET A 674 25.00 0.87 -5.58
C MET A 674 26.08 -0.14 -5.14
N GLY A 675 27.00 0.28 -4.26
CA GLY A 675 28.00 -0.64 -3.73
C GLY A 675 29.31 0.02 -3.28
N SER A 676 30.23 -0.81 -2.84
CA SER A 676 31.58 -0.43 -2.42
C SER A 676 32.55 -0.53 -3.58
N TYR A 677 33.36 0.51 -3.75
CA TYR A 677 34.33 0.62 -4.84
C TYR A 677 35.71 1.04 -4.33
N LEU A 678 36.73 0.72 -5.11
CA LEU A 678 38.09 1.20 -4.95
C LEU A 678 38.51 1.96 -6.20
N LEU A 679 38.90 3.23 -6.03
CA LEU A 679 39.55 4.01 -7.06
C LEU A 679 41.07 3.85 -6.94
N LEU A 680 41.73 3.55 -8.05
CA LEU A 680 43.17 3.73 -8.20
C LEU A 680 43.40 4.99 -9.02
N ILE A 681 44.25 5.88 -8.49
CA ILE A 681 44.45 7.20 -9.07
C ILE A 681 45.94 7.40 -9.28
N GLY A 682 46.31 7.78 -10.50
CA GLY A 682 47.70 8.05 -10.89
C GLY A 682 47.82 9.36 -11.65
N HIS A 683 48.91 10.08 -11.44
CA HIS A 683 49.21 11.33 -12.13
C HIS A 683 50.73 11.44 -12.33
N GLU A 684 51.17 12.03 -13.44
CA GLU A 684 52.60 12.20 -13.70
C GLU A 684 53.22 13.19 -12.69
N GLY A 685 54.29 12.78 -12.00
CA GLY A 685 54.94 13.61 -10.99
C GLY A 685 54.22 13.71 -9.64
N ARG A 686 53.22 12.85 -9.39
CA ARG A 686 52.58 12.70 -8.06
C ARG A 686 52.51 11.23 -7.67
N GLY A 687 52.59 10.97 -6.37
CA GLY A 687 52.47 9.65 -5.78
C GLY A 687 51.07 9.05 -6.02
N PRO A 688 50.99 7.74 -6.29
CA PRO A 688 49.72 7.08 -6.55
C PRO A 688 48.88 6.92 -5.28
N LEU A 689 47.56 6.79 -5.44
CA LEU A 689 46.64 6.68 -4.31
C LEU A 689 45.56 5.60 -4.51
N ARG A 690 45.22 4.94 -3.41
CA ARG A 690 43.99 4.15 -3.23
C ARG A 690 42.90 5.01 -2.58
N ARG A 691 41.71 5.08 -3.18
CA ARG A 691 40.58 5.81 -2.62
C ARG A 691 39.32 4.92 -2.56
N PRO A 692 38.95 4.38 -1.39
CA PRO A 692 37.67 3.69 -1.23
C PRO A 692 36.51 4.69 -1.33
N VAL A 693 35.43 4.25 -1.98
CA VAL A 693 34.20 5.01 -2.20
C VAL A 693 33.00 4.08 -2.00
N PHE A 694 31.94 4.57 -1.36
CA PHE A 694 30.67 3.85 -1.26
C PHE A 694 29.58 4.63 -1.97
N ILE A 695 28.90 4.01 -2.93
CA ILE A 695 27.74 4.57 -3.63
C ILE A 695 26.50 4.01 -2.94
N ALA A 696 25.81 4.85 -2.16
CA ALA A 696 24.52 4.52 -1.57
C ALA A 696 23.38 4.69 -2.61
N ARG A 697 22.19 4.18 -2.28
CA ARG A 697 21.01 4.23 -3.14
C ARG A 697 20.72 5.65 -3.62
N CYS A 698 20.72 5.86 -4.94
CA CYS A 698 20.45 7.17 -5.57
C CYS A 698 21.38 8.30 -5.08
N ALA A 699 22.53 7.98 -4.49
CA ALA A 699 23.42 8.98 -3.92
C ALA A 699 24.28 9.65 -5.00
N SER A 700 24.57 10.94 -4.81
CA SER A 700 25.57 11.66 -5.59
C SER A 700 26.81 11.87 -4.74
N VAL A 701 27.89 11.16 -5.08
CA VAL A 701 29.14 11.15 -4.33
C VAL A 701 30.20 11.98 -5.05
N GLU A 702 30.72 13.00 -4.38
CA GLU A 702 31.86 13.79 -4.85
C GLU A 702 33.15 13.35 -4.12
N ALA A 703 34.00 12.60 -4.81
CA ALA A 703 35.31 12.20 -4.29
C ALA A 703 36.35 13.30 -4.54
N LYS A 704 36.60 14.11 -3.49
CA LYS A 704 37.74 15.03 -3.42
C LYS A 704 39.00 14.25 -3.07
N VAL A 705 40.01 14.33 -3.93
CA VAL A 705 41.22 13.52 -3.86
C VAL A 705 42.46 14.39 -3.84
N THR A 706 43.18 14.41 -2.72
CA THR A 706 44.50 15.06 -2.64
C THR A 706 45.58 14.06 -3.07
N LEU A 707 46.37 14.40 -4.10
CA LEU A 707 47.57 13.65 -4.49
C LEU A 707 48.82 14.34 -3.95
N PHE A 708 49.68 13.55 -3.32
CA PHE A 708 50.91 14.00 -2.68
C PHE A 708 52.12 13.79 -3.60
N GLY A 709 53.16 14.61 -3.44
CA GLY A 709 54.48 14.35 -4.03
C GLY A 709 55.20 13.17 -3.35
N ASP A 710 56.18 12.58 -4.04
CA ASP A 710 56.95 11.44 -3.52
C ASP A 710 57.73 11.80 -2.24
N ASP A 711 58.10 13.06 -2.04
CA ASP A 711 58.77 13.58 -0.84
C ASP A 711 57.79 13.95 0.30
N GLU A 712 56.50 14.08 0.00
CA GLU A 712 55.48 14.48 0.98
C GLU A 712 55.01 13.29 1.84
N VAL A 713 55.07 12.06 1.32
CA VAL A 713 54.70 10.83 2.04
C VAL A 713 55.96 10.11 2.54
N PRO A 714 56.17 9.94 3.86
CA PRO A 714 57.31 9.20 4.36
C PRO A 714 57.26 7.71 3.98
N ASP A 715 58.43 7.08 3.86
CA ASP A 715 58.55 5.64 3.69
C ASP A 715 57.78 4.90 4.79
N GLY A 716 56.99 3.89 4.40
CA GLY A 716 56.16 3.12 5.32
C GLY A 716 54.85 3.80 5.73
N PHE A 717 54.44 4.89 5.09
CA PHE A 717 53.16 5.56 5.31
C PHE A 717 52.26 5.52 4.07
N VAL A 718 50.95 5.59 4.32
CA VAL A 718 49.93 5.75 3.28
C VAL A 718 49.09 6.99 3.55
N PRO A 719 48.74 7.76 2.49
CA PRO A 719 47.80 8.87 2.60
C PRO A 719 46.36 8.38 2.74
N MET A 720 45.68 8.87 3.79
CA MET A 720 44.25 8.74 3.97
C MET A 720 43.58 10.09 3.70
N ILE A 721 42.80 10.14 2.62
CA ILE A 721 42.24 11.40 2.11
C ILE A 721 40.95 11.79 2.82
N GLU A 722 40.69 13.09 2.83
CA GLU A 722 39.49 13.72 3.35
C GLU A 722 38.22 13.04 2.86
N GLY A 723 37.22 12.96 3.73
CA GLY A 723 35.91 12.42 3.34
C GLY A 723 35.20 11.65 4.43
N GLU A 724 33.99 11.27 4.05
CA GLU A 724 33.04 10.55 4.87
C GLU A 724 33.42 9.07 5.08
N TYR A 725 33.10 8.56 6.26
CA TYR A 725 33.21 7.14 6.60
C TYR A 725 32.13 6.75 7.62
N PHE A 726 31.79 5.47 7.65
CA PHE A 726 30.79 4.92 8.55
C PHE A 726 31.38 4.58 9.93
N ILE A 727 30.63 4.92 10.98
CA ILE A 727 30.84 4.41 12.35
C ILE A 727 29.61 3.58 12.71
N PRO A 728 29.76 2.26 12.95
CA PRO A 728 28.64 1.43 13.37
C PRO A 728 28.36 1.60 14.88
N SER A 729 27.15 1.19 15.28
CA SER A 729 26.77 1.05 16.68
C SER A 729 26.81 -0.42 17.08
N ASP A 730 27.73 -0.79 17.96
CA ASP A 730 27.80 -2.14 18.55
C ASP A 730 27.07 -2.23 19.91
N GLY A 731 26.01 -1.44 20.11
CA GLY A 731 25.16 -1.54 21.29
C GLY A 731 24.03 -0.51 21.36
N PRO A 732 23.01 -0.71 22.21
CA PRO A 732 21.81 0.15 22.28
C PRO A 732 22.07 1.62 22.68
N SER A 733 23.30 1.99 23.02
CA SER A 733 23.72 3.34 23.41
C SER A 733 24.79 3.97 22.50
N GLY A 734 25.24 3.27 21.44
CA GLY A 734 26.23 3.83 20.48
C GLY A 734 25.58 4.69 19.40
N SER A 735 26.16 5.86 19.09
CA SER A 735 25.75 6.65 17.92
C SER A 735 26.33 6.04 16.65
N SER A 736 25.51 5.35 15.85
CA SER A 736 25.87 5.04 14.47
C SER A 736 25.77 6.29 13.60
N GLY A 737 26.56 6.38 12.53
CA GLY A 737 26.40 7.43 11.54
C GLY A 737 27.59 7.63 10.63
N VAL A 738 27.50 8.67 9.81
CA VAL A 738 28.58 9.12 8.93
C VAL A 738 29.37 10.22 9.65
N ARG A 739 30.71 10.15 9.57
CA ARG A 739 31.62 11.18 10.07
C ARG A 739 32.57 11.60 8.96
N PHE A 740 33.07 12.82 9.05
CA PHE A 740 34.08 13.35 8.15
C PHE A 740 35.43 13.45 8.87
N LEU A 741 36.51 13.10 8.18
CA LEU A 741 37.89 13.33 8.65
C LEU A 741 38.70 14.01 7.55
N PRO A 742 39.65 14.91 7.90
CA PRO A 742 40.55 15.57 6.95
C PRO A 742 41.64 14.62 6.42
N ASP A 743 42.49 15.13 5.53
CA ASP A 743 43.70 14.45 5.04
C ASP A 743 44.67 14.14 6.20
N MET A 744 45.26 12.95 6.20
CA MET A 744 46.34 12.56 7.11
C MET A 744 47.20 11.43 6.53
N LEU A 745 48.42 11.25 7.03
CA LEU A 745 49.27 10.11 6.68
C LEU A 745 49.30 9.12 7.84
N VAL A 746 49.22 7.83 7.55
CA VAL A 746 49.20 6.75 8.56
C VAL A 746 50.26 5.72 8.23
N SER A 747 51.00 5.27 9.25
CA SER A 747 51.96 4.17 9.09
C SER A 747 51.25 2.88 8.65
N ILE A 748 51.82 2.20 7.66
CA ILE A 748 51.30 0.95 7.10
C ILE A 748 51.26 -0.12 8.18
N HIS A 749 52.34 -0.26 8.96
CA HIS A 749 52.47 -1.24 10.02
C HIS A 749 52.48 -0.55 11.40
N PRO A 750 52.09 -1.26 12.48
CA PRO A 750 52.40 -0.80 13.83
C PRO A 750 53.91 -0.67 14.01
N VAL A 751 54.32 0.22 14.93
CA VAL A 751 55.75 0.42 15.24
C VAL A 751 56.36 -0.91 15.64
N THR A 752 57.51 -1.24 15.06
CA THR A 752 58.19 -2.49 15.30
C THR A 752 59.12 -2.43 16.50
N ALA A 753 59.48 -3.59 17.05
CA ALA A 753 60.46 -3.71 18.12
C ALA A 753 61.84 -3.20 17.69
N GLU A 754 62.22 -3.43 16.42
CA GLU A 754 63.45 -2.89 15.84
C GLU A 754 63.47 -1.35 15.81
N GLU A 755 62.39 -0.73 15.34
CA GLU A 755 62.25 0.73 15.33
C GLU A 755 62.26 1.31 16.75
N TYR A 756 61.58 0.65 17.69
CA TYR A 756 61.56 1.08 19.09
C TYR A 756 62.93 0.90 19.77
N ALA A 757 63.67 -0.17 19.45
CA ALA A 757 65.03 -0.36 19.93
C ALA A 757 65.98 0.73 19.40
N ALA A 758 65.80 1.18 18.16
CA ALA A 758 66.54 2.33 17.62
C ALA A 758 66.27 3.61 18.44
N PHE A 759 65.02 3.86 18.84
CA PHE A 759 64.69 4.96 19.74
C PHE A 759 65.42 4.88 21.09
N LEU A 760 65.44 3.71 21.72
CA LEU A 760 66.12 3.53 23.02
C LEU A 760 67.64 3.72 22.92
N ARG A 761 68.24 3.33 21.77
CA ARG A 761 69.66 3.57 21.49
C ARG A 761 69.97 5.05 21.24
N ASP A 762 69.12 5.74 20.51
CA ASP A 762 69.29 7.16 20.16
C ASP A 762 69.07 8.10 21.36
N VAL A 763 68.36 7.65 22.40
CA VAL A 763 68.09 8.43 23.61
C VAL A 763 68.50 7.68 24.90
N PRO A 764 69.81 7.43 25.13
CA PRO A 764 70.27 6.72 26.32
C PRO A 764 69.84 7.44 27.61
N GLY A 765 69.30 6.70 28.57
CA GLY A 765 68.83 7.27 29.85
C GLY A 765 67.44 7.93 29.78
N THR A 766 66.72 7.80 28.67
CA THR A 766 65.29 8.13 28.61
C THR A 766 64.51 7.41 29.71
N ARG A 767 63.49 8.06 30.29
CA ARG A 767 62.53 7.40 31.20
C ARG A 767 61.63 6.40 30.46
N ALA A 768 61.69 6.37 29.13
CA ALA A 768 61.08 5.30 28.33
C ALA A 768 61.81 3.98 28.60
N ARG A 769 61.04 2.92 28.79
CA ARG A 769 61.60 1.63 29.23
C ARG A 769 61.65 0.67 28.06
N PRO A 770 62.60 -0.29 28.07
CA PRO A 770 62.44 -1.46 27.22
C PRO A 770 61.07 -2.10 27.49
N PRO A 771 60.48 -2.79 26.49
CA PRO A 771 59.28 -3.58 26.68
C PRO A 771 59.34 -4.37 27.98
N ARG A 772 58.42 -4.07 28.90
CA ARG A 772 58.48 -4.60 30.26
C ARG A 772 58.16 -6.10 30.27
N GLU A 773 58.93 -6.88 31.04
CA GLU A 773 58.37 -8.03 31.74
C GLU A 773 57.26 -7.46 32.63
N ALA A 774 55.99 -7.83 32.40
CA ALA A 774 54.88 -7.19 33.08
C ALA A 774 55.07 -7.31 34.61
N PRO A 775 54.80 -6.23 35.36
CA PRO A 775 54.99 -6.26 36.81
C PRO A 775 54.09 -7.32 37.45
N GLU A 776 54.60 -7.94 38.52
CA GLU A 776 53.85 -8.83 39.40
C GLU A 776 52.54 -8.17 39.83
N GLY A 777 51.41 -8.68 39.32
CA GLY A 777 50.07 -8.30 39.77
C GLY A 777 49.16 -7.76 38.66
N ASP A 778 47.96 -8.32 38.60
CA ASP A 778 46.79 -7.84 37.84
C ASP A 778 46.67 -8.16 36.35
N SER A 779 47.06 -9.39 35.98
CA SER A 779 46.38 -10.11 34.91
C SER A 779 45.02 -10.59 35.43
N TRP A 780 43.91 -10.16 34.81
CA TRP A 780 42.54 -10.68 35.08
C TRP A 780 42.35 -12.16 34.70
N TRP A 781 43.42 -12.85 34.26
CA TRP A 781 43.44 -14.28 33.99
C TRP A 781 44.07 -15.04 35.16
N PRO A 782 43.43 -16.12 35.67
CA PRO A 782 43.96 -16.91 36.79
C PRO A 782 45.19 -17.71 36.34
N GLY A 783 46.36 -17.12 36.47
CA GLY A 783 47.68 -17.72 36.23
C GLY A 783 48.76 -16.92 36.97
N PRO A 784 49.87 -17.56 37.42
CA PRO A 784 50.78 -16.93 38.35
C PRO A 784 51.53 -15.70 37.78
N PRO A 785 51.90 -14.71 38.65
CA PRO A 785 52.21 -13.32 38.27
C PRO A 785 53.57 -13.07 37.61
N TRP A 786 54.40 -14.10 37.41
CA TRP A 786 55.74 -14.01 36.78
C TRP A 786 55.76 -14.62 35.37
N ALA A 787 54.60 -14.97 34.82
CA ALA A 787 54.45 -15.57 33.49
C ALA A 787 54.01 -14.50 32.47
N VAL A 788 54.95 -13.69 31.99
CA VAL A 788 54.65 -12.67 30.97
C VAL A 788 55.31 -13.06 29.65
N PRO A 789 54.55 -13.20 28.55
CA PRO A 789 55.11 -13.50 27.25
C PRO A 789 55.74 -12.24 26.67
N THR A 790 57.05 -12.14 26.74
CA THR A 790 57.84 -11.46 25.72
C THR A 790 57.94 -12.42 24.51
N ALA A 791 58.14 -11.91 23.29
CA ALA A 791 58.03 -12.70 22.05
C ALA A 791 58.74 -14.08 22.09
N ALA A 792 59.77 -14.24 22.90
CA ALA A 792 60.54 -15.47 23.04
C ALA A 792 60.01 -16.53 24.04
N TRP A 793 59.05 -16.25 24.94
CA TRP A 793 58.75 -17.15 26.08
C TRP A 793 57.27 -17.48 26.24
N LEU A 794 56.92 -18.77 26.14
CA LEU A 794 55.59 -19.31 26.46
C LEU A 794 55.77 -20.43 27.48
N ALA A 795 55.42 -20.17 28.75
CA ALA A 795 55.48 -21.19 29.79
C ALA A 795 54.14 -21.95 29.83
N LYS A 796 54.09 -23.17 29.28
CA LYS A 796 53.10 -24.14 29.75
C LYS A 796 53.51 -24.58 31.15
N ALA A 797 52.74 -24.20 32.16
CA ALA A 797 52.86 -24.79 33.48
C ALA A 797 52.50 -26.28 33.39
N SER A 798 53.49 -27.15 33.59
CA SER A 798 53.26 -28.54 33.98
C SER A 798 53.90 -28.73 35.37
N PRO A 799 53.38 -29.62 36.23
CA PRO A 799 53.97 -29.90 37.54
C PRO A 799 55.47 -30.29 37.47
N GLU A 800 55.91 -30.77 36.32
CA GLU A 800 57.24 -31.32 36.07
C GLU A 800 58.30 -30.23 35.79
N THR A 801 57.90 -29.04 35.31
CA THR A 801 58.84 -28.01 34.83
C THR A 801 59.28 -26.98 35.88
N ARG A 802 58.79 -27.09 37.14
CA ARG A 802 59.16 -26.20 38.28
C ARG A 802 59.27 -24.71 37.92
N GLY A 803 58.37 -24.21 37.08
CA GLY A 803 58.31 -22.79 36.73
C GLY A 803 59.48 -22.23 35.90
N ARG A 804 60.28 -23.07 35.24
CA ARG A 804 61.26 -22.55 34.26
C ARG A 804 60.54 -22.22 32.95
N ALA A 805 60.56 -20.94 32.56
CA ALA A 805 60.15 -20.50 31.24
C ALA A 805 60.94 -21.29 30.17
N ARG A 806 60.30 -21.66 29.06
CA ARG A 806 60.95 -22.31 27.93
C ARG A 806 60.75 -21.46 26.68
N ARG A 807 61.83 -21.25 25.94
CA ARG A 807 61.86 -20.49 24.69
C ARG A 807 60.92 -21.14 23.67
N LEU A 808 60.09 -20.35 22.99
CA LEU A 808 59.30 -20.86 21.87
C LEU A 808 60.23 -21.37 20.76
N PRO A 809 60.06 -22.60 20.27
CA PRO A 809 60.82 -23.09 19.13
C PRO A 809 60.65 -22.13 17.94
N GLY A 810 61.77 -21.60 17.42
CA GLY A 810 61.78 -20.71 16.24
C GLY A 810 61.68 -19.20 16.52
N VAL A 811 61.65 -18.73 17.77
CA VAL A 811 61.70 -17.27 18.06
C VAL A 811 63.12 -16.84 18.46
N ALA A 812 63.66 -15.82 17.79
CA ALA A 812 64.98 -15.23 18.09
C ALA A 812 65.07 -14.73 19.54
N ALA A 813 66.27 -14.76 20.14
CA ALA A 813 66.50 -14.36 21.53
C ALA A 813 66.56 -12.82 21.68
N ASP A 814 66.60 -12.14 20.54
CA ASP A 814 66.99 -10.75 20.40
C ASP A 814 65.72 -10.02 19.98
N TRP A 815 65.35 -8.97 20.69
CA TRP A 815 64.21 -8.08 20.38
C TRP A 815 64.40 -7.29 19.07
N GLU A 816 65.32 -7.73 18.22
CA GLU A 816 65.77 -7.09 17.00
C GLU A 816 65.10 -7.80 15.83
N GLY A 817 63.93 -7.30 15.43
CA GLY A 817 63.20 -7.80 14.25
C GLY A 817 61.88 -7.08 14.00
N GLY A 818 61.21 -7.46 12.91
CA GLY A 818 59.99 -6.84 12.38
C GLY A 818 58.70 -7.15 13.15
N TRP A 819 58.77 -7.41 14.46
CA TRP A 819 57.62 -7.71 15.32
C TRP A 819 56.99 -6.41 15.82
N PRO A 820 55.67 -6.33 16.05
CA PRO A 820 55.09 -5.13 16.65
C PRO A 820 55.62 -4.92 18.07
N VAL A 821 55.98 -3.67 18.40
CA VAL A 821 56.35 -3.33 19.78
C VAL A 821 55.12 -3.45 20.68
N THR A 822 55.24 -4.22 21.76
CA THR A 822 54.21 -4.39 22.77
C THR A 822 54.82 -4.39 24.18
N GLY A 823 54.01 -4.33 25.24
CA GLY A 823 54.54 -4.27 26.61
C GLY A 823 55.14 -2.91 26.98
N VAL A 824 54.80 -1.87 26.22
CA VAL A 824 55.16 -0.46 26.48
C VAL A 824 53.94 0.29 27.01
N SER A 825 54.16 1.38 27.75
CA SER A 825 53.05 2.22 28.23
C SER A 825 52.61 3.22 27.17
N TRP A 826 51.46 3.86 27.39
CA TRP A 826 50.99 4.95 26.51
C TRP A 826 51.97 6.14 26.54
N ASP A 827 52.53 6.45 27.71
CA ASP A 827 53.57 7.48 27.85
C ASP A 827 54.85 7.12 27.10
N ASP A 828 55.23 5.84 27.09
CA ASP A 828 56.38 5.33 26.36
C ASP A 828 56.17 5.47 24.84
N ALA A 829 54.95 5.25 24.35
CA ALA A 829 54.56 5.47 22.96
C ALA A 829 54.60 6.96 22.57
N LEU A 830 54.12 7.87 23.44
CA LEU A 830 54.22 9.31 23.19
C LEU A 830 55.66 9.81 23.12
N ARG A 831 56.55 9.28 23.96
CA ARG A 831 57.99 9.61 23.90
C ARG A 831 58.63 9.13 22.60
N TYR A 832 58.23 7.96 22.11
CA TYR A 832 58.65 7.50 20.79
C TYR A 832 58.15 8.46 19.70
N CYS A 833 56.88 8.87 19.74
CA CYS A 833 56.34 9.87 18.81
C CYS A 833 57.15 11.17 18.86
N GLU A 834 57.47 11.68 20.05
CA GLU A 834 58.33 12.87 20.24
C GLU A 834 59.71 12.72 19.61
N TRP A 835 60.39 11.60 19.88
CA TRP A 835 61.70 11.32 19.29
C TRP A 835 61.64 11.26 17.77
N LYS A 836 60.68 10.51 17.23
CA LYS A 836 60.48 10.38 15.78
C LYS A 836 60.14 11.74 15.16
N ARG A 837 59.36 12.57 15.87
CA ARG A 837 59.02 13.94 15.48
C ARG A 837 60.24 14.81 15.27
N ARG A 838 61.20 14.76 16.21
CA ARG A 838 62.45 15.52 16.16
C ARG A 838 63.38 14.99 15.08
N ARG A 839 63.56 13.66 15.03
CA ARG A 839 64.46 12.98 14.10
C ARG A 839 64.07 13.24 12.64
N ASP A 840 62.78 13.14 12.32
CA ASP A 840 62.29 13.20 10.94
C ASP A 840 61.63 14.55 10.60
N ARG A 841 61.55 15.49 11.56
CA ARG A 841 60.95 16.83 11.42
C ARG A 841 59.51 16.83 10.88
N ARG A 842 58.72 15.86 11.32
CA ARG A 842 57.30 15.66 10.96
C ARG A 842 56.44 15.47 12.19
N PRO A 843 55.18 15.93 12.22
CA PRO A 843 54.32 15.97 13.41
C PRO A 843 53.75 14.59 13.82
N PHE A 844 54.61 13.59 14.04
CA PHE A 844 54.15 12.26 14.42
C PHE A 844 53.42 12.25 15.78
N THR A 845 52.29 11.54 15.79
CA THR A 845 51.41 11.34 16.95
C THR A 845 50.77 9.94 16.90
N LEU A 846 50.03 9.58 17.96
CA LEU A 846 49.14 8.41 17.97
C LEU A 846 47.83 8.73 17.23
N LEU A 847 47.18 7.72 16.67
CA LEU A 847 45.86 7.86 16.05
C LEU A 847 44.79 8.24 17.06
N LEU A 848 43.80 9.02 16.62
CA LEU A 848 42.49 9.09 17.28
C LEU A 848 41.68 7.82 17.02
N GLU A 849 40.70 7.50 17.87
CA GLU A 849 39.78 6.37 17.66
C GLU A 849 39.06 6.50 16.31
N SER A 850 38.61 7.70 15.96
CA SER A 850 37.96 8.02 14.68
C SER A 850 38.88 7.79 13.48
N GLU A 851 40.14 8.20 13.59
CA GLU A 851 41.15 8.03 12.53
C GLU A 851 41.49 6.56 12.34
N ARG A 852 41.65 5.82 13.45
CA ARG A 852 41.85 4.37 13.42
C ARG A 852 40.64 3.67 12.78
N GLU A 853 39.43 4.09 13.11
CA GLU A 853 38.19 3.53 12.55
C GLU A 853 38.15 3.66 11.02
N LYS A 854 38.36 4.88 10.50
CA LYS A 854 38.41 5.14 9.04
C LYS A 854 39.56 4.38 8.37
N CYS A 855 40.72 4.34 9.03
CA CYS A 855 41.91 3.62 8.58
C CYS A 855 41.64 2.13 8.38
N ALA A 856 41.00 1.47 9.34
CA ALA A 856 40.70 0.05 9.27
C ALA A 856 39.50 -0.26 8.35
N ARG A 857 38.44 0.56 8.37
CA ARG A 857 37.17 0.29 7.67
C ARG A 857 37.16 0.71 6.20
N GLY A 858 37.79 1.83 5.84
CA GLY A 858 37.60 2.44 4.53
C GLY A 858 36.35 3.34 4.47
N ALA A 859 35.54 3.18 3.42
CA ALA A 859 34.39 4.04 3.13
C ALA A 859 33.02 3.34 3.28
N ASP A 860 32.99 2.03 3.55
CA ASP A 860 31.77 1.22 3.60
C ASP A 860 31.49 0.66 5.00
N ARG A 861 30.51 -0.24 5.11
CA ARG A 861 30.04 -0.81 6.38
C ARG A 861 30.75 -2.11 6.77
N ARG A 862 31.92 -2.42 6.21
CA ARG A 862 32.61 -3.71 6.44
C ARG A 862 32.87 -4.01 7.92
N VAL A 863 32.66 -5.25 8.35
CA VAL A 863 32.77 -5.61 9.77
C VAL A 863 34.23 -5.73 10.24
N TYR A 864 35.10 -6.22 9.38
CA TYR A 864 36.54 -6.42 9.59
C TYR A 864 37.33 -5.62 8.55
N PRO A 865 38.62 -5.30 8.78
CA PRO A 865 39.42 -4.53 7.81
C PRO A 865 39.41 -5.13 6.40
N PHE A 866 39.46 -6.46 6.36
CA PHE A 866 39.55 -7.29 5.16
C PHE A 866 38.20 -7.74 4.58
N GLY A 867 37.07 -7.50 5.26
CA GLY A 867 35.77 -7.99 4.77
C GLY A 867 34.64 -8.04 5.80
N ASN A 868 33.60 -8.82 5.49
CA ASN A 868 32.43 -9.01 6.35
C ASN A 868 32.45 -10.31 7.15
N GLN A 869 33.19 -11.31 6.67
CA GLN A 869 33.28 -12.60 7.34
C GLN A 869 34.34 -12.62 8.43
N ALA A 870 34.11 -13.47 9.42
CA ALA A 870 35.03 -13.70 10.52
C ALA A 870 35.88 -14.93 10.19
N ASP A 871 37.15 -14.76 9.87
CA ASP A 871 38.09 -15.87 9.66
C ASP A 871 39.46 -15.52 10.22
N GLU A 872 40.00 -16.45 11.00
CA GLU A 872 41.25 -16.25 11.72
C GLU A 872 42.49 -16.49 10.84
N ARG A 873 42.32 -16.94 9.59
CA ARG A 873 43.42 -17.08 8.63
C ARG A 873 43.93 -15.75 8.10
N TRP A 874 43.12 -14.68 8.18
CA TRP A 874 43.45 -13.41 7.52
C TRP A 874 44.18 -12.42 8.41
N ALA A 875 44.09 -12.54 9.73
CA ALA A 875 44.78 -11.69 10.68
C ALA A 875 45.35 -12.53 11.83
N ASN A 876 46.43 -12.08 12.46
CA ASN A 876 47.04 -12.82 13.56
C ASN A 876 46.16 -12.79 14.82
N LEU A 877 45.51 -13.91 15.12
CA LEU A 877 44.51 -14.13 16.17
C LEU A 877 44.74 -15.48 16.85
N ALA A 878 43.89 -15.83 17.82
CA ALA A 878 44.09 -16.98 18.70
C ALA A 878 44.28 -18.32 17.96
N LEU A 879 43.54 -18.58 16.88
CA LEU A 879 43.58 -19.84 16.12
C LEU A 879 44.28 -19.71 14.75
N SER A 880 45.01 -18.62 14.52
CA SER A 880 45.74 -18.39 13.25
C SER A 880 46.96 -19.28 13.07
N HIS A 881 47.54 -19.78 14.17
CA HIS A 881 48.74 -20.62 14.15
C HIS A 881 48.42 -22.07 14.50
N PRO A 882 49.06 -23.06 13.86
CA PRO A 882 48.98 -24.45 14.30
C PRO A 882 49.66 -24.62 15.66
N GLY A 883 48.88 -24.75 16.73
CA GLY A 883 49.38 -24.94 18.09
C GLY A 883 48.97 -23.81 19.04
N SER A 884 49.94 -23.21 19.74
CA SER A 884 49.66 -22.12 20.67
C SER A 884 49.68 -20.76 19.96
N PRO A 885 48.75 -19.85 20.30
CA PRO A 885 48.78 -18.48 19.79
C PRO A 885 50.13 -17.83 20.07
N ARG A 886 50.60 -16.99 19.15
CA ARG A 886 51.85 -16.25 19.28
C ARG A 886 51.79 -14.92 18.52
N PRO A 887 52.57 -13.91 18.91
CA PRO A 887 52.82 -12.77 18.04
C PRO A 887 53.34 -13.21 16.67
N ALA A 888 53.38 -12.29 15.71
CA ALA A 888 53.92 -12.53 14.38
C ALA A 888 54.67 -11.30 13.89
N GLU A 889 55.53 -11.45 12.88
CA GLU A 889 56.10 -10.29 12.20
C GLU A 889 55.00 -9.47 11.53
N VAL A 890 55.17 -8.15 11.44
CA VAL A 890 54.13 -7.24 10.92
C VAL A 890 53.76 -7.52 9.45
N GLN A 891 54.59 -8.28 8.73
CA GLN A 891 54.39 -8.67 7.34
C GLN A 891 53.82 -10.09 7.15
N GLU A 892 53.76 -10.92 8.21
CA GLU A 892 53.41 -12.36 8.10
C GLU A 892 51.95 -12.59 7.70
N PHE A 893 51.06 -11.62 7.97
CA PHE A 893 49.63 -11.67 7.64
C PHE A 893 49.26 -10.59 6.61
N PRO A 894 49.63 -10.76 5.33
CA PRO A 894 49.37 -9.75 4.29
C PRO A 894 47.89 -9.55 3.96
N ALA A 895 47.01 -10.46 4.42
CA ALA A 895 45.56 -10.35 4.26
C ALA A 895 44.90 -9.39 5.26
N ASP A 896 45.57 -9.08 6.39
CA ASP A 896 45.13 -8.05 7.34
C ASP A 896 45.50 -6.68 6.79
N GLU A 897 44.81 -6.30 5.71
CA GLU A 897 45.02 -5.06 4.97
C GLU A 897 43.68 -4.34 4.79
N SER A 898 43.67 -3.03 5.05
CA SER A 898 42.50 -2.17 4.86
C SER A 898 42.42 -1.64 3.43
N PRO A 899 41.27 -1.07 3.01
CA PRO A 899 41.13 -0.42 1.69
C PRO A 899 42.15 0.69 1.41
N TRP A 900 42.68 1.31 2.46
CA TRP A 900 43.70 2.35 2.37
C TRP A 900 45.12 1.80 2.26
N GLY A 901 45.31 0.48 2.40
CA GLY A 901 46.61 -0.18 2.41
C GLY A 901 47.28 -0.24 3.79
N VAL A 902 46.55 0.08 4.87
CA VAL A 902 47.06 -0.06 6.23
C VAL A 902 46.94 -1.50 6.69
N ARG A 903 47.97 -2.03 7.35
CA ARG A 903 48.09 -3.44 7.72
C ARG A 903 48.11 -3.67 9.22
N GLY A 904 47.72 -4.88 9.61
CA GLY A 904 47.75 -5.31 11.02
C GLY A 904 46.72 -4.56 11.87
N THR A 905 45.52 -4.28 11.34
CA THR A 905 44.45 -3.57 12.09
C THR A 905 43.42 -4.54 12.65
N GLY A 906 43.36 -5.76 12.12
CA GLY A 906 42.49 -6.85 12.54
C GLY A 906 43.14 -7.77 13.58
N GLY A 907 44.47 -7.82 13.69
CA GLY A 907 45.16 -8.71 14.62
C GLY A 907 46.60 -8.32 14.95
N ASN A 908 47.32 -9.25 15.56
CA ASN A 908 48.69 -9.12 16.08
C ASN A 908 48.77 -8.22 17.32
N SER A 909 48.59 -6.91 17.16
CA SER A 909 48.67 -5.94 18.26
C SER A 909 47.53 -4.93 18.17
N ARG A 910 47.02 -4.51 19.33
CA ARG A 910 46.03 -3.45 19.42
C ARG A 910 46.68 -2.08 19.38
N ASP A 911 46.02 -1.13 18.72
CA ASP A 911 46.47 0.25 18.62
C ASP A 911 46.05 1.04 19.85
N MET A 912 47.02 1.60 20.56
CA MET A 912 46.77 2.66 21.52
C MET A 912 46.37 3.94 20.79
N CYS A 913 45.23 4.51 21.17
CA CYS A 913 44.72 5.77 20.62
C CYS A 913 45.01 6.96 21.56
N LEU A 914 45.02 8.16 21.01
CA LEU A 914 45.34 9.40 21.72
C LEU A 914 44.19 9.84 22.66
N ASP A 915 42.95 9.56 22.28
CA ASP A 915 41.71 10.00 22.92
C ASP A 915 41.33 9.19 24.18
N GLY A 916 40.56 9.85 25.06
CA GLY A 916 40.12 9.31 26.34
C GLY A 916 38.88 8.42 26.23
N ALA A 917 38.78 7.43 27.10
CA ALA A 917 37.71 6.43 27.08
C ALA A 917 36.31 6.97 27.40
N ALA A 918 36.22 7.75 28.47
CA ALA A 918 35.05 8.50 28.91
C ALA A 918 35.52 9.52 29.95
N ALA A 919 34.78 10.61 30.14
CA ALA A 919 35.11 11.64 31.14
C ALA A 919 35.20 11.08 32.57
N GLU A 920 34.54 9.95 32.83
CA GLU A 920 34.45 9.27 34.13
C GLU A 920 35.69 8.43 34.48
N TYR A 921 36.58 8.17 33.52
CA TYR A 921 37.82 7.42 33.72
C TYR A 921 39.04 8.29 33.38
N PRO A 922 39.34 9.31 34.21
CA PRO A 922 40.51 10.15 34.01
C PRO A 922 41.77 9.28 34.06
N GLY A 923 42.58 9.37 33.00
CA GLY A 923 43.79 8.55 32.83
C GLY A 923 43.61 7.25 32.03
N TRP A 924 42.39 6.93 31.58
CA TRP A 924 42.16 5.84 30.63
C TRP A 924 42.22 6.34 29.19
N ARG A 925 42.75 5.51 28.30
CA ARG A 925 42.88 5.78 26.85
C ARG A 925 42.27 4.65 26.04
N MET A 926 41.74 5.00 24.87
CA MET A 926 41.16 4.04 23.95
C MET A 926 42.23 3.10 23.37
N THR A 927 41.86 1.85 23.17
CA THR A 927 42.67 0.82 22.54
C THR A 927 41.79 0.02 21.59
N ARG A 928 42.18 -0.03 20.32
CA ARG A 928 41.35 -0.57 19.22
C ARG A 928 42.06 -1.71 18.47
N GLY A 929 41.26 -2.59 17.86
CA GLY A 929 41.74 -3.70 17.03
C GLY A 929 41.88 -5.02 17.75
N GLY A 930 42.23 -6.05 16.95
CA GLY A 930 42.42 -7.40 17.44
C GLY A 930 43.82 -7.64 18.00
N MET A 931 44.05 -8.85 18.49
CA MET A 931 45.31 -9.27 19.10
C MET A 931 45.56 -10.75 18.87
N TRP A 932 46.82 -11.15 18.81
CA TRP A 932 47.25 -12.52 18.51
C TRP A 932 46.71 -13.63 19.44
N GLN A 933 46.23 -13.29 20.63
CA GLN A 933 45.58 -14.21 21.57
C GLN A 933 44.07 -14.00 21.71
N GLY A 934 43.50 -13.07 20.93
CA GLY A 934 42.10 -12.71 20.99
C GLY A 934 41.26 -13.57 20.04
N PRO A 935 39.99 -13.83 20.37
CA PRO A 935 39.06 -14.45 19.43
C PRO A 935 38.77 -13.50 18.25
N VAL A 936 38.33 -14.04 17.12
CA VAL A 936 37.95 -13.26 15.93
C VAL A 936 36.97 -12.12 16.20
N ALA A 937 36.10 -12.23 17.20
CA ALA A 937 35.17 -11.16 17.58
C ALA A 937 35.88 -9.84 17.96
N PHE A 938 37.13 -9.90 18.42
CA PHE A 938 37.92 -8.71 18.76
C PHE A 938 38.61 -8.08 17.53
N ALA A 939 38.67 -8.79 16.41
CA ALA A 939 39.18 -8.26 15.15
C ALA A 939 38.18 -7.31 14.46
N ARG A 940 36.92 -7.28 14.92
CA ARG A 940 35.90 -6.37 14.42
C ARG A 940 36.41 -4.94 14.50
N VAL A 941 36.24 -4.19 13.43
CA VAL A 941 36.73 -2.81 13.37
C VAL A 941 36.11 -1.97 14.50
N SER A 942 34.85 -2.24 14.85
CA SER A 942 34.09 -1.55 15.90
C SER A 942 34.46 -1.91 17.34
N TYR A 943 35.24 -2.97 17.57
CA TYR A 943 35.61 -3.42 18.92
C TYR A 943 36.46 -2.37 19.66
N ARG A 944 36.00 -1.99 20.86
CA ARG A 944 36.64 -1.00 21.76
C ARG A 944 37.08 -1.64 23.05
N SER A 945 38.25 -1.23 23.51
CA SER A 945 38.72 -1.45 24.87
C SER A 945 39.40 -0.19 25.40
N ALA A 946 39.53 -0.09 26.72
CA ALA A 946 40.14 1.05 27.38
C ALA A 946 41.16 0.56 28.42
N ALA A 947 42.21 1.33 28.66
CA ALA A 947 43.12 1.06 29.76
C ALA A 947 43.83 2.31 30.26
N GLU A 948 44.31 2.25 31.50
CA GLU A 948 45.13 3.30 32.10
C GLU A 948 46.45 3.52 31.34
N THR A 949 46.90 4.77 31.25
CA THR A 949 48.09 5.18 30.49
C THR A 949 49.38 4.48 30.93
N TRP A 950 49.50 4.15 32.22
CA TRP A 950 50.68 3.50 32.80
C TRP A 950 50.68 1.97 32.63
N ARG A 951 49.54 1.37 32.27
CA ARG A 951 49.34 -0.09 32.25
C ARG A 951 49.83 -0.72 30.95
N VAL A 952 50.97 -1.40 31.03
CA VAL A 952 51.55 -2.16 29.92
C VAL A 952 50.83 -3.49 29.70
N HIS A 953 50.81 -3.99 28.46
CA HIS A 953 50.28 -5.30 28.12
C HIS A 953 50.95 -5.85 26.86
N HIS A 954 51.23 -7.14 26.80
CA HIS A 954 51.90 -7.84 25.68
C HIS A 954 51.08 -7.96 24.38
N THR A 955 49.95 -7.25 24.31
CA THR A 955 49.09 -7.16 23.11
C THR A 955 48.72 -5.73 22.74
N LYS A 956 49.23 -4.74 23.50
CA LYS A 956 49.04 -3.33 23.21
C LYS A 956 50.31 -2.81 22.56
N GLY A 957 50.18 -2.38 21.32
CA GLY A 957 51.20 -1.65 20.58
C GLY A 957 50.65 -0.29 20.19
N PHE A 958 51.28 0.32 19.19
CA PHE A 958 50.83 1.59 18.66
C PHE A 958 51.30 1.78 17.23
N ARG A 959 50.64 2.69 16.53
CA ARG A 959 51.02 3.10 15.18
C ARG A 959 51.02 4.62 15.08
N LEU A 960 51.76 5.11 14.11
CA LEU A 960 51.96 6.54 13.89
C LEU A 960 50.92 7.11 12.93
N ALA A 961 50.42 8.28 13.31
CA ALA A 961 49.70 9.21 12.46
C ALA A 961 50.57 10.46 12.25
N CYS A 962 50.45 11.08 11.08
CA CYS A 962 51.10 12.34 10.74
C CYS A 962 50.07 13.27 10.09
N PRO A 963 49.57 14.28 10.83
CA PRO A 963 48.71 15.31 10.25
C PRO A 963 49.43 16.06 9.12
N VAL A 964 48.73 16.31 8.01
CA VAL A 964 49.32 17.03 6.86
C VAL A 964 49.09 18.55 6.94
N ARG A 965 48.06 19.00 7.66
CA ARG A 965 47.70 20.41 7.83
C ARG A 965 47.52 20.78 9.29
N LEU A 966 47.87 22.01 9.65
CA LEU A 966 47.50 22.62 10.93
C LEU A 966 45.97 22.80 11.01
N PRO A 967 45.33 22.51 12.16
CA PRO A 967 43.91 22.76 12.35
C PRO A 967 43.56 24.24 12.08
N SER A 968 42.38 24.47 11.51
CA SER A 968 41.88 25.82 11.19
C SER A 968 41.13 26.40 12.39
N GLY A 969 41.72 27.33 13.14
CA GLY A 969 41.08 28.03 14.27
C GLY A 969 41.69 27.68 15.64
N PRO A 970 41.49 28.55 16.66
CA PRO A 970 42.40 28.76 17.79
C PRO A 970 42.61 27.53 18.69
#